data_AF-A0A9W9FCU2-F1
#
_entry.id   AF-A0A9W9FCU2-F1
#
_cell.length_a   1.000
_cell.length_b   1.000
_cell.length_c   1.000
_cell.angle_alpha   90.00
_cell.angle_beta   90.00
_cell.angle_gamma   90.00
#
_symmetry.space_group_name_H-M   'P 1'
#
loop_
_entity.id
_entity.type
_entity.pdbx_description
1 polymer ?
#
loop_
_entity_poly.entity_id
_entity_poly.type
_entity_poly.pdbx_seq_one_letter_code
_entity_poly.pdbx_strand_id
1 'polypeptide(L)'
;MARARPAPVIACAENIVFNSLLHEVPNPAKHTKTGRFESSDKRYILPFSKERDLVEILSFLPKTEDGPDHIPAICVEQSPNRTSLNILLAINKSSPSEGDVILENMRDGYEKIFGVLRKCQYGLLLPYHTYALLLANDTLIVEERDSTESKDEILDSILAMCSGRILYRLRLVSSRKKIRPSIKDILEKAILGIQDINPEKIFRLELATTSNSFIKESRKVIRLVNNWSNHQVQSRVRDLVKGMCQLNKIENLATLLYSIPFGAFEVVRNSTFASSLLNIIGKVSRYEEAAHFLYRNARKFPIVRNMKLVPATLPPEAYIRPSYPEYSPELSATVSRLGLINGQRYNLPQISHFLKPEKKNSPNEQFSRDVKRALEGAKIHAEIQLIAYCEINSPELWPRVIGSSKDACFLCNAFIVEHGKMHTSRTHGRLYTGWRLPVLWQFKDLEQRFNASLIEQAQETIGARVKGQTTIYPQPNESTLLPLSVSATTSTIRKSSIIRKEDTISTSSKTVSATCLCLSSNNLKESCLPLPVSSATPDIGGEHSIIKQEDINSVLKNTAASVTHLCLPSNKNSRELVLPISVSSSTLSTIRQEENTPTPKKATSSISIPLIQESQEPLYKLSTQSESEDMPPISQKSSKDSTIRIHKLSPGESFWGKVSTSRPSPTFTAGSLKVQIEMEKDSNSRPVARSMTYRIERIRLDSKEIGERSLVVDAMGLEEATYDLLKNKSFFIKARGVVLKISTGLSAD
;
A
#
# COMPACT_ATOMS: atom_id res chain seq x y z
N MET A 1 11.93 49.15 -1.02
CA MET A 1 12.08 48.42 0.25
C MET A 1 12.01 46.92 -0.03
N ALA A 2 12.85 46.10 0.60
CA ALA A 2 12.66 44.65 0.56
C ALA A 2 11.50 44.28 1.50
N ARG A 3 10.45 43.62 1.00
CA ARG A 3 9.42 43.03 1.87
C ARG A 3 10.07 41.99 2.78
N ALA A 4 9.67 41.97 4.05
CA ALA A 4 10.11 40.95 5.00
C ALA A 4 9.79 39.54 4.47
N ARG A 5 10.65 38.55 4.77
CA ARG A 5 10.36 37.15 4.42
C ARG A 5 9.09 36.72 5.18
N PRO A 6 8.13 36.03 4.54
CA PRO A 6 6.97 35.49 5.24
C PRO A 6 7.41 34.49 6.31
N ALA A 7 6.61 34.37 7.37
CA ALA A 7 6.85 33.36 8.41
C ALA A 7 6.90 31.94 7.79
N PRO A 8 7.72 31.00 8.32
CA PRO A 8 7.91 29.67 7.73
C PRO A 8 6.61 28.91 7.43
N VAL A 9 5.61 29.01 8.32
CA VAL A 9 4.27 28.41 8.16
C VAL A 9 3.50 29.03 6.99
N ILE A 10 3.60 30.35 6.80
CA ILE A 10 3.02 31.04 5.62
C ILE A 10 3.72 30.59 4.35
N ALA A 11 5.06 30.57 4.35
CA ALA A 11 5.86 30.13 3.22
C ALA A 11 5.51 28.69 2.81
N CYS A 12 5.27 27.81 3.79
CA CYS A 12 4.84 26.44 3.55
C CYS A 12 3.47 26.38 2.86
N ALA A 13 2.47 27.10 3.39
CA ALA A 13 1.14 27.18 2.78
C ALA A 13 1.18 27.74 1.34
N GLU A 14 1.92 28.83 1.11
CA GLU A 14 2.14 29.39 -0.22
C GLU A 14 2.82 28.40 -1.18
N ASN A 15 3.93 27.77 -0.75
CA ASN A 15 4.70 26.85 -1.58
C ASN A 15 3.87 25.59 -1.92
N ILE A 16 3.05 25.08 -1.00
CA ILE A 16 2.12 23.96 -1.23
C ILE A 16 1.05 24.34 -2.26
N VAL A 17 0.39 25.49 -2.10
CA VAL A 17 -0.66 25.93 -3.03
C VAL A 17 -0.07 26.21 -4.42
N PHE A 18 1.10 26.85 -4.50
CA PHE A 18 1.80 27.07 -5.76
C PHE A 18 2.14 25.76 -6.49
N ASN A 19 2.68 24.76 -5.78
CA ASN A 19 2.90 23.43 -6.36
C ASN A 19 1.59 22.75 -6.79
N SER A 20 0.49 22.96 -6.07
CA SER A 20 -0.82 22.40 -6.46
C SER A 20 -1.35 23.00 -7.78
N LEU A 21 -1.16 24.31 -7.98
CA LEU A 21 -1.53 25.02 -9.23
C LEU A 21 -0.61 24.65 -10.39
N LEU A 22 0.63 24.22 -10.13
CA LEU A 22 1.48 23.58 -11.12
C LEU A 22 0.99 22.15 -11.42
N HIS A 23 0.86 21.28 -10.41
CA HIS A 23 0.57 19.86 -10.61
C HIS A 23 -0.11 19.18 -9.40
N GLU A 24 -1.37 18.72 -9.55
CA GLU A 24 -2.10 17.99 -8.49
C GLU A 24 -1.42 16.70 -8.01
N VAL A 25 -0.77 15.98 -8.93
CA VAL A 25 -0.13 14.67 -8.68
C VAL A 25 1.37 14.73 -9.02
N PRO A 26 2.24 15.46 -8.28
CA PRO A 26 3.61 15.74 -8.71
C PRO A 26 4.48 14.50 -8.98
N ASN A 27 4.12 13.35 -8.41
CA ASN A 27 4.82 12.09 -8.60
C ASN A 27 3.83 10.95 -8.93
N PRO A 28 4.25 9.93 -9.71
CA PRO A 28 3.43 8.74 -9.92
C PRO A 28 3.35 7.90 -8.64
N ALA A 29 2.27 7.11 -8.50
CA ALA A 29 2.09 6.21 -7.38
C ALA A 29 3.14 5.08 -7.40
N LYS A 30 4.09 5.11 -6.45
CA LYS A 30 5.31 4.29 -6.47
C LYS A 30 5.63 3.65 -5.11
N HIS A 31 6.43 2.59 -5.13
CA HIS A 31 7.07 2.07 -3.93
C HIS A 31 8.26 2.97 -3.55
N THR A 32 8.47 3.13 -2.25
CA THR A 32 9.60 3.91 -1.71
C THR A 32 10.81 2.99 -1.54
N LYS A 33 12.01 3.50 -1.81
CA LYS A 33 13.24 2.72 -1.61
C LYS A 33 13.55 2.58 -0.11
N THR A 34 13.97 1.38 0.28
CA THR A 34 14.20 0.91 1.65
C THR A 34 15.64 1.08 2.14
N GLY A 35 16.61 1.06 1.21
CA GLY A 35 18.06 0.90 1.41
C GLY A 35 18.72 1.32 2.74
N ARG A 36 18.46 2.52 3.28
CA ARG A 36 19.08 2.96 4.55
C ARG A 36 18.68 2.09 5.76
N PHE A 37 17.48 1.50 5.72
CA PHE A 37 16.90 0.72 6.83
C PHE A 37 17.09 -0.80 6.71
N GLU A 38 17.67 -1.27 5.59
CA GLU A 38 17.93 -2.70 5.37
C GLU A 38 19.21 -3.17 6.08
N SER A 39 20.01 -2.22 6.57
CA SER A 39 21.16 -2.50 7.43
C SER A 39 20.70 -3.07 8.79
N SER A 40 21.40 -4.11 9.27
CA SER A 40 21.06 -4.82 10.50
C SER A 40 21.59 -4.09 11.74
N ASP A 41 20.87 -3.06 12.19
CA ASP A 41 21.03 -2.55 13.56
C ASP A 41 20.50 -3.59 14.56
N LYS A 42 21.44 -4.26 15.23
CA LYS A 42 21.20 -5.37 16.17
C LYS A 42 20.45 -4.97 17.45
N ARG A 43 20.20 -3.67 17.67
CA ARG A 43 19.40 -3.19 18.81
C ARG A 43 17.90 -3.49 18.63
N TYR A 44 17.42 -3.54 17.39
CA TYR A 44 16.03 -3.90 17.08
C TYR A 44 15.84 -5.44 17.12
N ILE A 45 14.82 -5.90 17.85
CA ILE A 45 14.44 -7.33 17.95
C ILE A 45 13.69 -7.80 16.71
N LEU A 46 12.87 -6.93 16.11
CA LEU A 46 12.26 -7.20 14.80
C LEU A 46 13.23 -6.83 13.67
N PRO A 47 13.48 -7.72 12.70
CA PRO A 47 14.07 -7.34 11.41
C PRO A 47 13.21 -6.25 10.75
N PHE A 48 13.84 -5.32 10.02
CA PHE A 48 13.14 -4.20 9.37
C PHE A 48 11.97 -4.65 8.48
N SER A 49 12.13 -5.75 7.74
CA SER A 49 11.05 -6.33 6.92
C SER A 49 9.83 -6.79 7.73
N LYS A 50 10.02 -7.24 8.98
CA LYS A 50 8.93 -7.68 9.87
C LYS A 50 8.32 -6.54 10.67
N GLU A 51 9.09 -5.49 10.98
CA GLU A 51 8.51 -4.21 11.43
C GLU A 51 7.65 -3.61 10.31
N ARG A 52 8.14 -3.58 9.07
CA ARG A 52 7.38 -3.11 7.89
C ARG A 52 6.09 -3.88 7.68
N ASP A 53 6.15 -5.22 7.58
CA ASP A 53 4.95 -6.04 7.42
C ASP A 53 3.95 -5.83 8.58
N LEU A 54 4.44 -5.68 9.82
CA LEU A 54 3.59 -5.45 11.00
C LEU A 54 2.92 -4.08 10.96
N VAL A 55 3.66 -3.02 10.62
CA VAL A 55 3.13 -1.67 10.44
C VAL A 55 2.10 -1.63 9.31
N GLU A 56 2.36 -2.29 8.18
CA GLU A 56 1.41 -2.39 7.06
C GLU A 56 0.14 -3.19 7.42
N ILE A 57 0.27 -4.27 8.18
CA ILE A 57 -0.88 -5.03 8.70
C ILE A 57 -1.71 -4.19 9.66
N LEU A 58 -1.06 -3.53 10.62
CA LEU A 58 -1.76 -2.72 11.61
C LEU A 58 -2.41 -1.51 10.95
N SER A 59 -1.69 -0.69 10.18
CA SER A 59 -2.23 0.51 9.51
C SER A 59 -3.31 0.19 8.47
N PHE A 60 -3.34 -1.04 7.94
CA PHE A 60 -4.41 -1.48 7.06
C PHE A 60 -5.77 -1.60 7.76
N LEU A 61 -5.87 -1.83 9.07
CA LEU A 61 -7.13 -2.11 9.78
C LEU A 61 -8.04 -0.89 10.08
N PRO A 62 -7.56 0.21 10.70
CA PRO A 62 -8.37 1.00 11.65
C PRO A 62 -9.26 2.09 11.04
N LYS A 63 -9.24 2.32 9.71
CA LYS A 63 -10.04 3.39 9.08
C LYS A 63 -11.54 3.12 9.25
N THR A 64 -12.19 3.87 10.12
CA THR A 64 -13.63 3.75 10.43
C THR A 64 -14.51 4.21 9.27
N GLU A 65 -14.20 5.36 8.66
CA GLU A 65 -15.08 6.03 7.67
C GLU A 65 -14.41 6.32 6.32
N ASP A 66 -15.14 6.95 5.39
CA ASP A 66 -14.70 7.20 4.01
C ASP A 66 -14.56 8.69 3.66
N GLY A 67 -13.42 9.27 4.05
CA GLY A 67 -13.05 10.67 3.76
C GLY A 67 -11.54 10.93 3.72
N PRO A 68 -11.13 12.22 3.71
CA PRO A 68 -9.78 12.69 4.04
C PRO A 68 -9.57 12.86 5.56
N ASP A 69 -10.67 12.97 6.31
CA ASP A 69 -10.70 13.22 7.75
C ASP A 69 -10.35 11.97 8.56
N HIS A 70 -9.73 12.18 9.71
CA HIS A 70 -9.37 11.15 10.69
C HIS A 70 -8.64 9.90 10.11
N ILE A 71 -7.94 10.04 8.97
CA ILE A 71 -7.16 8.94 8.39
C ILE A 71 -6.11 8.50 9.41
N PRO A 72 -6.09 7.23 9.84
CA PRO A 72 -5.11 6.72 10.78
C PRO A 72 -3.77 6.35 10.12
N ALA A 73 -2.68 6.65 10.83
CA ALA A 73 -1.34 6.15 10.57
C ALA A 73 -0.73 5.55 11.85
N ILE A 74 0.17 4.57 11.67
CA ILE A 74 0.82 3.81 12.73
C ILE A 74 2.33 3.69 12.47
N CYS A 75 3.12 3.69 13.54
CA CYS A 75 4.49 3.16 13.55
C CYS A 75 4.73 2.26 14.76
N VAL A 76 5.80 1.46 14.74
CA VAL A 76 6.17 0.49 15.79
C VAL A 76 7.43 0.96 16.50
N GLU A 77 7.30 1.44 17.73
CA GLU A 77 8.41 1.74 18.62
C GLU A 77 8.78 0.51 19.45
N GLN A 78 10.09 0.23 19.59
CA GLN A 78 10.57 -0.77 20.55
C GLN A 78 10.80 -0.10 21.90
N SER A 79 10.17 -0.61 22.95
CA SER A 79 10.41 -0.13 24.32
C SER A 79 11.91 -0.18 24.71
N PRO A 80 12.43 0.78 25.51
CA PRO A 80 13.84 0.78 25.93
C PRO A 80 14.24 -0.48 26.71
N ASN A 81 13.34 -1.03 27.53
CA ASN A 81 13.58 -2.30 28.23
C ASN A 81 13.48 -3.55 27.32
N ARG A 82 13.14 -3.37 26.02
CA ARG A 82 13.06 -4.39 24.97
C ARG A 82 12.01 -5.49 25.23
N THR A 83 11.07 -5.28 26.16
CA THR A 83 10.03 -6.27 26.53
C THR A 83 8.71 -6.11 25.76
N SER A 84 8.39 -4.91 25.28
CA SER A 84 7.14 -4.57 24.59
C SER A 84 7.36 -3.78 23.31
N LEU A 85 6.36 -3.79 22.43
CA LEU A 85 6.25 -2.88 21.29
C LEU A 85 5.16 -1.84 21.60
N ASN A 86 5.51 -0.57 21.51
CA ASN A 86 4.55 0.52 21.58
C ASN A 86 4.07 0.81 20.15
N ILE A 87 2.79 0.59 19.92
CA ILE A 87 2.14 0.80 18.62
C ILE A 87 1.59 2.23 18.64
N LEU A 88 2.36 3.16 18.07
CA LEU A 88 2.01 4.59 18.11
C LEU A 88 0.92 4.85 17.06
N LEU A 89 -0.22 5.42 17.47
CA LEU A 89 -1.35 5.74 16.59
C LEU A 89 -1.61 7.24 16.53
N ALA A 90 -1.72 7.79 15.32
CA ALA A 90 -2.27 9.12 15.07
C ALA A 90 -3.40 9.08 14.03
N ILE A 91 -4.23 10.12 14.00
CA ILE A 91 -5.24 10.37 12.96
C ILE A 91 -5.09 11.80 12.42
N ASN A 92 -5.52 12.09 11.19
CA ASN A 92 -5.52 13.46 10.65
C ASN A 92 -6.34 14.41 11.57
N LYS A 93 -5.69 15.44 12.15
CA LYS A 93 -6.28 16.41 13.08
C LYS A 93 -5.99 17.87 12.67
N SER A 94 -6.93 18.77 12.93
CA SER A 94 -6.80 20.22 12.76
C SER A 94 -6.59 20.97 14.08
N SER A 95 -7.08 20.41 15.19
CA SER A 95 -6.99 20.87 16.58
C SER A 95 -6.61 19.69 17.51
N PRO A 96 -6.25 19.93 18.80
CA PRO A 96 -5.76 18.87 19.68
C PRO A 96 -6.76 17.73 19.90
N SER A 97 -8.05 18.05 20.07
CA SER A 97 -9.10 17.10 20.46
C SER A 97 -9.99 16.60 19.31
N GLU A 98 -9.71 16.99 18.06
CA GLU A 98 -10.47 16.52 16.90
C GLU A 98 -10.34 14.99 16.76
N GLY A 99 -11.47 14.28 16.90
CA GLY A 99 -11.51 12.84 16.71
C GLY A 99 -10.96 11.99 17.86
N ASP A 100 -10.84 12.52 19.09
CA ASP A 100 -10.38 11.73 20.25
C ASP A 100 -11.26 10.48 20.50
N VAL A 101 -12.58 10.62 20.34
CA VAL A 101 -13.53 9.49 20.39
C VAL A 101 -13.20 8.43 19.31
N ILE A 102 -12.64 8.84 18.17
CA ILE A 102 -12.22 7.91 17.10
C ILE A 102 -10.91 7.22 17.48
N LEU A 103 -9.95 7.93 18.09
CA LEU A 103 -8.71 7.34 18.62
C LEU A 103 -8.98 6.30 19.71
N GLU A 104 -9.84 6.62 20.69
CA GLU A 104 -10.16 5.68 21.76
C GLU A 104 -10.95 4.47 21.24
N ASN A 105 -11.88 4.65 20.28
CA ASN A 105 -12.54 3.51 19.62
C ASN A 105 -11.55 2.61 18.83
N MET A 106 -10.53 3.20 18.19
CA MET A 106 -9.46 2.42 17.55
C MET A 106 -8.60 1.69 18.61
N ARG A 107 -8.27 2.35 19.73
CA ARG A 107 -7.52 1.77 20.87
C ARG A 107 -8.23 0.56 21.45
N ASP A 108 -9.51 0.69 21.73
CA ASP A 108 -10.35 -0.37 22.25
C ASP A 108 -10.38 -1.59 21.32
N GLY A 109 -10.40 -1.37 20.00
CA GLY A 109 -10.31 -2.44 19.01
C GLY A 109 -8.92 -3.10 18.97
N TYR A 110 -7.85 -2.32 19.05
CA TYR A 110 -6.48 -2.85 19.08
C TYR A 110 -6.14 -3.62 20.35
N GLU A 111 -6.48 -3.10 21.54
CA GLU A 111 -6.21 -3.80 22.80
C GLU A 111 -6.99 -5.11 22.93
N LYS A 112 -8.17 -5.23 22.29
CA LYS A 112 -8.87 -6.52 22.16
C LYS A 112 -8.05 -7.53 21.33
N ILE A 113 -7.51 -7.10 20.17
CA ILE A 113 -6.62 -7.93 19.33
C ILE A 113 -5.32 -8.29 20.09
N PHE A 114 -4.69 -7.31 20.75
CA PHE A 114 -3.44 -7.52 21.50
C PHE A 114 -3.66 -8.40 22.73
N GLY A 115 -4.82 -8.31 23.37
CA GLY A 115 -5.24 -9.20 24.46
C GLY A 115 -5.30 -10.67 24.03
N VAL A 116 -5.81 -10.98 22.84
CA VAL A 116 -5.75 -12.34 22.27
C VAL A 116 -4.31 -12.75 21.96
N LEU A 117 -3.52 -11.89 21.31
CA LEU A 117 -2.11 -12.19 21.01
C LEU A 117 -1.25 -12.41 22.26
N ARG A 118 -1.63 -11.80 23.40
CA ARG A 118 -0.99 -12.03 24.71
C ARG A 118 -1.36 -13.38 25.32
N LYS A 119 -2.59 -13.87 25.09
CA LYS A 119 -3.01 -15.25 25.43
C LYS A 119 -2.35 -16.31 24.55
N CYS A 120 -1.85 -15.96 23.36
CA CYS A 120 -1.01 -16.85 22.53
C CYS A 120 0.40 -17.07 23.14
N GLN A 121 0.46 -17.46 24.41
CA GLN A 121 1.68 -18.00 25.01
C GLN A 121 2.05 -19.34 24.35
N TYR A 122 3.33 -19.69 24.48
CA TYR A 122 3.80 -21.03 24.14
C TYR A 122 3.38 -21.95 25.31
N GLY A 123 2.92 -23.19 25.09
CA GLY A 123 3.09 -23.99 23.86
C GLY A 123 4.57 -24.28 23.59
N LEU A 124 5.36 -24.34 24.66
CA LEU A 124 6.80 -24.43 24.61
C LEU A 124 7.15 -25.90 24.41
N LEU A 125 7.82 -26.21 23.30
CA LEU A 125 8.71 -27.36 23.25
C LEU A 125 9.81 -27.10 24.28
N LEU A 126 9.54 -27.49 25.51
CA LEU A 126 10.54 -27.63 26.56
C LEU A 126 11.67 -28.51 25.98
N PRO A 127 12.94 -28.20 26.25
CA PRO A 127 14.02 -29.15 26.02
C PRO A 127 13.63 -30.48 26.66
N TYR A 128 13.85 -31.59 25.95
CA TYR A 128 13.35 -32.94 26.28
C TYR A 128 13.60 -33.34 27.75
N HIS A 129 14.68 -32.81 28.33
CA HIS A 129 15.09 -32.98 29.72
C HIS A 129 14.14 -32.40 30.79
N THR A 130 13.28 -31.43 30.44
CA THR A 130 12.35 -30.77 31.38
C THR A 130 11.03 -31.52 31.49
N TYR A 131 10.60 -32.21 30.42
CA TYR A 131 9.42 -33.09 30.45
C TYR A 131 9.58 -34.20 31.50
N ALA A 132 10.79 -34.75 31.64
CA ALA A 132 11.11 -35.78 32.64
C ALA A 132 10.98 -35.30 34.10
N LEU A 133 11.06 -33.98 34.37
CA LEU A 133 10.89 -33.41 35.71
C LEU A 133 9.45 -32.99 36.00
N LEU A 134 8.68 -32.59 34.97
CA LEU A 134 7.26 -32.25 35.13
C LEU A 134 6.37 -33.50 35.24
N LEU A 135 6.74 -34.61 34.59
CA LEU A 135 6.07 -35.91 34.75
C LEU A 135 6.36 -36.60 36.10
N ALA A 136 7.15 -35.98 36.99
CA ALA A 136 7.38 -36.47 38.35
C ALA A 136 6.43 -35.85 39.40
N ASN A 137 5.68 -34.80 39.04
CA ASN A 137 4.75 -34.10 39.94
C ASN A 137 3.36 -33.99 39.28
N ASP A 138 2.45 -34.88 39.64
CA ASP A 138 1.05 -34.86 39.18
C ASP A 138 0.29 -33.63 39.67
N THR A 139 0.31 -32.52 38.91
CA THR A 139 -0.84 -31.62 38.66
C THR A 139 -0.46 -30.40 37.81
N LEU A 140 -0.35 -30.54 36.47
CA LEU A 140 -0.54 -29.41 35.56
C LEU A 140 -0.92 -29.84 34.14
N ILE A 141 -2.23 -30.00 33.90
CA ILE A 141 -2.78 -30.19 32.55
C ILE A 141 -2.70 -28.85 31.82
N VAL A 142 -1.61 -28.63 31.08
CA VAL A 142 -1.51 -27.52 30.13
C VAL A 142 -2.23 -27.93 28.85
N GLU A 143 -3.52 -27.59 28.74
CA GLU A 143 -4.31 -27.84 27.53
C GLU A 143 -3.68 -27.14 26.32
N GLU A 144 -3.21 -27.93 25.34
CA GLU A 144 -2.67 -27.41 24.09
C GLU A 144 -3.81 -26.91 23.20
N ARG A 145 -4.23 -25.65 23.43
CA ARG A 145 -5.26 -24.98 22.62
C ARG A 145 -4.96 -25.13 21.13
N ASP A 146 -5.98 -25.51 20.34
CA ASP A 146 -5.78 -25.66 18.90
C ASP A 146 -5.30 -24.33 18.30
N SER A 147 -4.21 -24.45 17.55
CA SER A 147 -3.70 -23.40 16.68
C SER A 147 -4.79 -22.75 15.82
N THR A 148 -5.87 -23.46 15.46
CA THR A 148 -7.00 -22.94 14.65
C THR A 148 -7.89 -22.00 15.46
N GLU A 149 -8.29 -22.39 16.66
CA GLU A 149 -9.11 -21.58 17.57
C GLU A 149 -8.47 -20.22 17.82
N SER A 150 -7.18 -20.20 18.19
CA SER A 150 -6.43 -18.95 18.41
C SER A 150 -6.36 -18.04 17.17
N LYS A 151 -6.36 -18.60 15.94
CA LYS A 151 -6.41 -17.78 14.71
C LYS A 151 -7.80 -17.17 14.51
N ASP A 152 -8.85 -17.93 14.82
CA ASP A 152 -10.23 -17.48 14.69
C ASP A 152 -10.62 -16.46 15.79
N GLU A 153 -10.09 -16.55 17.02
CA GLU A 153 -10.21 -15.49 18.06
C GLU A 153 -9.59 -14.15 17.58
N ILE A 154 -8.40 -14.20 16.97
CA ILE A 154 -7.71 -13.01 16.41
C ILE A 154 -8.53 -12.45 15.24
N LEU A 155 -9.07 -13.32 14.39
CA LEU A 155 -9.94 -12.91 13.29
C LEU A 155 -11.22 -12.25 13.82
N ASP A 156 -11.92 -12.81 14.80
CA ASP A 156 -13.11 -12.18 15.41
C ASP A 156 -12.80 -10.80 15.97
N SER A 157 -11.67 -10.65 16.67
CA SER A 157 -11.23 -9.37 17.23
C SER A 157 -11.01 -8.31 16.12
N ILE A 158 -10.42 -8.72 14.99
CA ILE A 158 -10.27 -7.89 13.80
C ILE A 158 -11.63 -7.57 13.15
N LEU A 159 -12.52 -8.56 13.02
CA LEU A 159 -13.83 -8.38 12.38
C LEU A 159 -14.74 -7.48 13.21
N ALA A 160 -14.71 -7.60 14.54
CA ALA A 160 -15.45 -6.72 15.45
C ALA A 160 -15.05 -5.25 15.27
N MET A 161 -13.74 -4.96 15.14
CA MET A 161 -13.23 -3.61 14.88
C MET A 161 -13.49 -3.13 13.44
N CYS A 162 -13.47 -4.02 12.44
CA CYS A 162 -13.47 -3.64 11.02
C CYS A 162 -14.78 -3.90 10.26
N SER A 163 -15.83 -4.41 10.90
CA SER A 163 -17.07 -4.88 10.23
C SER A 163 -17.70 -3.84 9.31
N GLY A 164 -17.92 -2.60 9.78
CA GLY A 164 -18.47 -1.51 8.96
C GLY A 164 -17.64 -1.24 7.69
N ARG A 165 -16.31 -1.26 7.81
CA ARG A 165 -15.38 -1.08 6.68
C ARG A 165 -15.39 -2.28 5.72
N ILE A 166 -15.57 -3.50 6.23
CA ILE A 166 -15.75 -4.72 5.41
C ILE A 166 -17.03 -4.61 4.58
N LEU A 167 -18.16 -4.31 5.23
CA LEU A 167 -19.46 -4.17 4.58
C LEU A 167 -19.46 -3.03 3.56
N TYR A 168 -18.78 -1.92 3.84
CA TYR A 168 -18.58 -0.82 2.88
C TYR A 168 -17.72 -1.23 1.67
N ARG A 169 -16.65 -2.02 1.87
CA ARG A 169 -15.82 -2.56 0.78
C ARG A 169 -16.58 -3.56 -0.10
N LEU A 170 -17.44 -4.38 0.51
CA LEU A 170 -18.39 -5.26 -0.18
C LEU A 170 -19.59 -4.51 -0.77
N ARG A 171 -19.74 -3.21 -0.45
CA ARG A 171 -20.82 -2.32 -0.87
C ARG A 171 -22.22 -2.83 -0.47
N LEU A 172 -22.31 -3.43 0.71
CA LEU A 172 -23.55 -3.93 1.32
C LEU A 172 -24.23 -2.88 2.23
N VAL A 173 -23.55 -1.76 2.49
CA VAL A 173 -24.07 -0.60 3.21
C VAL A 173 -23.83 0.66 2.36
N SER A 174 -24.84 1.52 2.26
CA SER A 174 -24.87 2.66 1.33
C SER A 174 -23.85 3.75 1.65
N SER A 175 -23.14 4.22 0.62
CA SER A 175 -22.37 5.47 0.67
C SER A 175 -23.29 6.65 0.38
N ARG A 176 -23.25 7.73 1.19
CA ARG A 176 -24.10 8.93 1.06
C ARG A 176 -24.01 9.68 -0.29
N LYS A 177 -23.15 9.27 -1.23
CA LYS A 177 -22.79 10.05 -2.42
C LYS A 177 -23.06 9.41 -3.79
N LYS A 178 -23.08 8.08 -3.93
CA LYS A 178 -23.49 7.36 -5.17
C LYS A 178 -23.93 5.92 -4.88
N ILE A 179 -25.01 5.48 -5.51
CA ILE A 179 -25.32 4.05 -5.66
C ILE A 179 -24.19 3.40 -6.48
N ARG A 180 -23.68 2.26 -6.00
CA ARG A 180 -22.67 1.44 -6.69
C ARG A 180 -23.16 -0.01 -6.64
N PRO A 181 -22.94 -0.83 -7.69
CA PRO A 181 -23.31 -2.24 -7.64
C PRO A 181 -22.58 -2.94 -6.48
N SER A 182 -23.31 -3.78 -5.76
CA SER A 182 -22.86 -4.57 -4.63
C SER A 182 -21.86 -5.65 -5.07
N ILE A 183 -21.14 -6.27 -4.13
CA ILE A 183 -20.28 -7.41 -4.47
C ILE A 183 -21.08 -8.56 -5.13
N LYS A 184 -22.35 -8.74 -4.77
CA LYS A 184 -23.24 -9.73 -5.40
C LYS A 184 -23.45 -9.41 -6.88
N ASP A 185 -23.91 -8.21 -7.21
CA ASP A 185 -24.17 -7.81 -8.60
C ASP A 185 -22.90 -7.80 -9.47
N ILE A 186 -21.73 -7.55 -8.86
CA ILE A 186 -20.43 -7.65 -9.53
C ILE A 186 -20.08 -9.12 -9.82
N LEU A 187 -20.25 -10.03 -8.84
CA LEU A 187 -19.97 -11.46 -9.03
C LEU A 187 -20.95 -12.12 -10.00
N GLU A 188 -22.23 -11.75 -9.97
CA GLU A 188 -23.24 -12.22 -10.93
C GLU A 188 -22.87 -11.81 -12.36
N LYS A 189 -22.44 -10.56 -12.57
CA LYS A 189 -21.93 -10.09 -13.87
C LYS A 189 -20.59 -10.70 -14.27
N ALA A 190 -19.74 -11.06 -13.30
CA ALA A 190 -18.50 -11.79 -13.59
C ALA A 190 -18.79 -13.23 -14.06
N ILE A 191 -19.75 -13.92 -13.43
CA ILE A 191 -20.19 -15.26 -13.86
C ILE A 191 -20.71 -15.22 -15.29
N LEU A 192 -21.64 -14.30 -15.60
CA LEU A 192 -22.17 -14.12 -16.96
C LEU A 192 -21.04 -13.78 -17.96
N GLY A 193 -20.20 -12.80 -17.65
CA GLY A 193 -19.10 -12.39 -18.51
C GLY A 193 -18.01 -13.44 -18.72
N ILE A 194 -17.98 -14.51 -17.91
CA ILE A 194 -17.11 -15.68 -18.08
C ILE A 194 -17.73 -16.72 -19.02
N GLN A 195 -19.06 -16.84 -19.04
CA GLN A 195 -19.78 -17.72 -19.97
C GLN A 195 -19.63 -17.21 -21.43
N ASP A 196 -19.49 -15.90 -21.60
CA ASP A 196 -19.32 -15.23 -22.90
C ASP A 196 -17.85 -15.15 -23.37
N ILE A 197 -16.89 -15.77 -22.67
CA ILE A 197 -15.50 -15.86 -23.14
C ILE A 197 -15.41 -16.95 -24.23
N ASN A 198 -14.87 -16.61 -25.41
CA ASN A 198 -14.58 -17.59 -26.48
C ASN A 198 -13.89 -18.85 -25.90
N PRO A 199 -14.46 -20.07 -26.08
CA PRO A 199 -13.89 -21.33 -25.59
C PRO A 199 -12.42 -21.56 -25.99
N GLU A 200 -11.99 -21.15 -27.19
CA GLU A 200 -10.58 -21.25 -27.62
C GLU A 200 -9.65 -20.42 -26.73
N LYS A 201 -10.11 -19.26 -26.25
CA LYS A 201 -9.38 -18.39 -25.33
C LYS A 201 -9.31 -18.99 -23.93
N ILE A 202 -10.33 -19.73 -23.50
CA ILE A 202 -10.30 -20.51 -22.25
C ILE A 202 -9.31 -21.67 -22.37
N PHE A 203 -9.34 -22.42 -23.48
CA PHE A 203 -8.45 -23.54 -23.75
C PHE A 203 -6.98 -23.12 -23.83
N ARG A 204 -6.65 -22.15 -24.70
CA ARG A 204 -5.29 -21.64 -24.94
C ARG A 204 -4.64 -20.99 -23.71
N LEU A 205 -5.42 -20.57 -22.73
CA LEU A 205 -4.94 -19.98 -21.47
C LEU A 205 -5.10 -20.93 -20.26
N GLU A 206 -5.48 -22.20 -20.51
CA GLU A 206 -5.68 -23.26 -19.49
C GLU A 206 -6.69 -22.88 -18.38
N LEU A 207 -7.63 -21.98 -18.67
CA LEU A 207 -8.51 -21.36 -17.67
C LEU A 207 -9.74 -22.22 -17.27
N ALA A 208 -9.89 -23.44 -17.78
CA ALA A 208 -11.08 -24.26 -17.55
C ALA A 208 -11.30 -24.59 -16.05
N THR A 209 -10.25 -25.02 -15.36
CA THR A 209 -10.27 -25.28 -13.90
C THR A 209 -10.49 -24.00 -13.09
N THR A 210 -9.89 -22.90 -13.54
CA THR A 210 -9.98 -21.57 -12.95
C THR A 210 -11.42 -21.03 -13.03
N SER A 211 -12.06 -21.16 -14.20
CA SER A 211 -13.44 -20.75 -14.46
C SER A 211 -14.43 -21.51 -13.59
N ASN A 212 -14.36 -22.85 -13.58
CA ASN A 212 -15.23 -23.68 -12.75
C ASN A 212 -15.09 -23.37 -11.26
N SER A 213 -13.85 -23.17 -10.78
CA SER A 213 -13.57 -22.79 -9.39
C SER A 213 -14.14 -21.40 -9.04
N PHE A 214 -13.97 -20.42 -9.93
CA PHE A 214 -14.48 -19.07 -9.75
C PHE A 214 -16.00 -19.04 -9.70
N ILE A 215 -16.68 -19.73 -10.64
CA ILE A 215 -18.15 -19.78 -10.68
C ILE A 215 -18.70 -20.45 -9.41
N LYS A 216 -18.08 -21.55 -8.95
CA LYS A 216 -18.44 -22.28 -7.72
C LYS A 216 -18.35 -21.38 -6.47
N GLU A 217 -17.17 -20.79 -6.22
CA GLU A 217 -16.97 -19.99 -5.00
C GLU A 217 -17.67 -18.62 -5.10
N SER A 218 -17.89 -18.06 -6.29
CA SER A 218 -18.72 -16.86 -6.47
C SER A 218 -20.19 -17.12 -6.12
N ARG A 219 -20.77 -18.24 -6.58
CA ARG A 219 -22.13 -18.68 -6.18
C ARG A 219 -22.23 -19.00 -4.68
N LYS A 220 -21.13 -19.35 -4.02
CA LYS A 220 -21.06 -19.50 -2.55
C LYS A 220 -21.06 -18.13 -1.88
N VAL A 221 -20.23 -17.19 -2.30
CA VAL A 221 -20.20 -15.81 -1.77
C VAL A 221 -21.55 -15.10 -1.97
N ILE A 222 -22.21 -15.24 -3.11
CA ILE A 222 -23.55 -14.67 -3.36
C ILE A 222 -24.58 -15.20 -2.34
N ARG A 223 -24.56 -16.50 -2.01
CA ARG A 223 -25.41 -17.07 -0.95
C ARG A 223 -25.05 -16.54 0.43
N LEU A 224 -23.76 -16.36 0.74
CA LEU A 224 -23.31 -15.75 2.00
C LEU A 224 -23.75 -14.28 2.12
N VAL A 225 -23.78 -13.52 1.03
CA VAL A 225 -24.31 -12.15 1.00
C VAL A 225 -25.80 -12.15 1.31
N ASN A 226 -26.61 -13.00 0.64
CA ASN A 226 -28.04 -13.12 0.93
C ASN A 226 -28.28 -13.53 2.41
N ASN A 227 -27.51 -14.50 2.91
CA ASN A 227 -27.59 -14.94 4.31
C ASN A 227 -27.21 -13.83 5.30
N TRP A 228 -26.21 -13.00 4.98
CA TRP A 228 -25.87 -11.83 5.78
C TRP A 228 -26.99 -10.79 5.74
N SER A 229 -27.53 -10.43 4.57
CA SER A 229 -28.59 -9.42 4.46
C SER A 229 -29.83 -9.74 5.30
N ASN A 230 -30.15 -11.03 5.44
CA ASN A 230 -31.31 -11.52 6.19
C ASN A 230 -31.11 -11.57 7.73
N HIS A 231 -29.88 -11.52 8.25
CA HIS A 231 -29.59 -11.69 9.70
C HIS A 231 -28.67 -10.62 10.29
N GLN A 232 -27.75 -10.07 9.50
CA GLN A 232 -26.83 -8.95 9.77
C GLN A 232 -25.90 -9.10 10.98
N VAL A 233 -25.76 -10.31 11.55
CA VAL A 233 -24.86 -10.64 12.66
C VAL A 233 -23.39 -10.82 12.26
N GLN A 234 -22.47 -10.58 13.21
CA GLN A 234 -21.01 -10.62 13.00
C GLN A 234 -20.47 -11.96 12.49
N SER A 235 -21.03 -13.10 12.90
CA SER A 235 -20.60 -14.43 12.40
C SER A 235 -20.76 -14.56 10.88
N ARG A 236 -21.79 -13.93 10.29
CA ARG A 236 -21.97 -13.86 8.83
C ARG A 236 -20.96 -12.95 8.14
N VAL A 237 -20.37 -11.98 8.85
CA VAL A 237 -19.23 -11.20 8.35
C VAL A 237 -17.96 -12.07 8.30
N ARG A 238 -17.76 -12.98 9.27
CA ARG A 238 -16.68 -13.99 9.22
C ARG A 238 -16.86 -14.94 8.03
N ASP A 239 -18.08 -15.46 7.83
CA ASP A 239 -18.41 -16.30 6.68
C ASP A 239 -18.06 -15.61 5.36
N LEU A 240 -18.48 -14.34 5.20
CA LEU A 240 -18.17 -13.51 4.03
C LEU A 240 -16.67 -13.34 3.81
N VAL A 241 -15.90 -13.01 4.85
CA VAL A 241 -14.44 -12.82 4.72
C VAL A 241 -13.74 -14.12 4.33
N LYS A 242 -14.09 -15.26 4.97
CA LYS A 242 -13.55 -16.58 4.60
C LYS A 242 -13.94 -16.94 3.15
N GLY A 243 -15.16 -16.62 2.71
CA GLY A 243 -15.61 -16.80 1.32
C GLY A 243 -14.84 -15.98 0.30
N MET A 244 -14.61 -14.69 0.56
CA MET A 244 -13.78 -13.82 -0.29
C MET A 244 -12.33 -14.30 -0.33
N CYS A 245 -11.81 -14.86 0.76
CA CYS A 245 -10.47 -15.43 0.81
C CYS A 245 -10.34 -16.70 -0.04
N GLN A 246 -11.39 -17.52 -0.18
CA GLN A 246 -11.38 -18.64 -1.12
C GLN A 246 -11.34 -18.16 -2.58
N LEU A 247 -12.07 -17.09 -2.93
CA LEU A 247 -11.91 -16.45 -4.26
C LEU A 247 -10.47 -15.99 -4.48
N ASN A 248 -9.84 -15.35 -3.48
CA ASN A 248 -8.46 -14.85 -3.56
C ASN A 248 -7.37 -15.94 -3.61
N LYS A 249 -7.74 -17.21 -3.36
CA LYS A 249 -6.86 -18.39 -3.46
C LYS A 249 -6.95 -19.08 -4.83
N ILE A 250 -7.80 -18.60 -5.74
CA ILE A 250 -7.93 -19.15 -7.10
C ILE A 250 -6.73 -18.70 -7.96
N GLU A 251 -5.94 -19.67 -8.40
CA GLU A 251 -4.83 -19.46 -9.35
C GLU A 251 -5.35 -18.88 -10.67
N ASN A 252 -4.53 -18.08 -11.38
CA ASN A 252 -4.89 -17.44 -12.66
C ASN A 252 -6.17 -16.57 -12.66
N LEU A 253 -6.76 -16.26 -11.49
CA LEU A 253 -7.98 -15.44 -11.37
C LEU A 253 -7.90 -14.11 -12.12
N ALA A 254 -6.74 -13.43 -12.07
CA ALA A 254 -6.54 -12.19 -12.80
C ALA A 254 -6.64 -12.41 -14.32
N THR A 255 -5.96 -13.42 -14.85
CA THR A 255 -5.99 -13.82 -16.26
C THR A 255 -7.41 -14.14 -16.74
N LEU A 256 -8.21 -14.80 -15.90
CA LEU A 256 -9.63 -15.05 -16.18
C LEU A 256 -10.46 -13.75 -16.20
N LEU A 257 -10.36 -12.91 -15.17
CA LEU A 257 -11.17 -11.69 -15.08
C LEU A 257 -10.80 -10.64 -16.15
N TYR A 258 -9.54 -10.58 -16.58
CA TYR A 258 -9.12 -9.78 -17.74
C TYR A 258 -9.44 -10.43 -19.09
N SER A 259 -9.95 -11.67 -19.11
CA SER A 259 -10.38 -12.34 -20.35
C SER A 259 -11.85 -12.10 -20.71
N ILE A 260 -12.65 -11.54 -19.80
CA ILE A 260 -14.05 -11.15 -19.98
C ILE A 260 -14.18 -10.07 -21.09
N PRO A 261 -15.20 -10.13 -21.98
CA PRO A 261 -15.46 -9.08 -22.98
C PRO A 261 -15.87 -7.71 -22.39
N PHE A 262 -15.65 -6.63 -23.15
CA PHE A 262 -15.91 -5.24 -22.75
C PHE A 262 -16.40 -4.39 -23.94
N GLY A 263 -17.68 -4.00 -23.93
CA GLY A 263 -18.27 -3.23 -25.04
C GLY A 263 -19.58 -2.53 -24.70
N ALA A 264 -20.14 -1.81 -25.67
CA ALA A 264 -21.44 -1.14 -25.53
C ALA A 264 -22.61 -2.14 -25.44
N PHE A 265 -22.45 -3.30 -26.09
CA PHE A 265 -23.44 -4.39 -26.18
C PHE A 265 -22.99 -5.68 -25.45
N GLU A 266 -21.80 -5.68 -24.84
CA GLU A 266 -21.23 -6.84 -24.14
C GLU A 266 -21.46 -6.76 -22.62
N VAL A 267 -21.42 -7.90 -21.93
CA VAL A 267 -21.91 -8.07 -20.53
C VAL A 267 -21.38 -7.03 -19.54
N VAL A 268 -20.14 -6.57 -19.70
CA VAL A 268 -19.45 -5.68 -18.75
C VAL A 268 -19.11 -4.33 -19.39
N ARG A 269 -19.91 -3.31 -19.09
CA ARG A 269 -19.76 -1.92 -19.60
C ARG A 269 -18.61 -1.09 -18.98
N ASN A 270 -17.57 -1.70 -18.40
CA ASN A 270 -16.52 -0.96 -17.70
C ASN A 270 -15.15 -1.67 -17.74
N SER A 271 -14.18 -1.07 -18.43
CA SER A 271 -12.79 -1.55 -18.55
C SER A 271 -12.03 -1.67 -17.20
N THR A 272 -12.50 -1.00 -16.15
CA THR A 272 -11.94 -1.10 -14.78
C THR A 272 -12.62 -2.17 -13.92
N PHE A 273 -13.52 -2.99 -14.48
CA PHE A 273 -14.25 -4.02 -13.73
C PHE A 273 -13.34 -5.09 -13.13
N ALA A 274 -12.46 -5.71 -13.94
CA ALA A 274 -11.57 -6.78 -13.49
C ALA A 274 -10.65 -6.31 -12.34
N SER A 275 -9.99 -5.16 -12.53
CA SER A 275 -9.16 -4.54 -11.50
C SER A 275 -9.97 -4.11 -10.27
N SER A 276 -11.21 -3.63 -10.42
CA SER A 276 -12.09 -3.31 -9.30
C SER A 276 -12.49 -4.55 -8.49
N LEU A 277 -12.83 -5.65 -9.15
CA LEU A 277 -13.22 -6.90 -8.50
C LEU A 277 -12.04 -7.53 -7.76
N LEU A 278 -10.88 -7.65 -8.42
CA LEU A 278 -9.62 -8.09 -7.78
C LEU A 278 -9.26 -7.24 -6.55
N ASN A 279 -9.43 -5.92 -6.65
CA ASN A 279 -9.17 -4.97 -5.56
C ASN A 279 -10.14 -5.16 -4.38
N ILE A 280 -11.41 -5.51 -4.62
CA ILE A 280 -12.36 -5.87 -3.54
C ILE A 280 -12.00 -7.23 -2.93
N ILE A 281 -11.76 -8.25 -3.76
CA ILE A 281 -11.40 -9.62 -3.32
C ILE A 281 -10.17 -9.58 -2.41
N GLY A 282 -9.07 -8.96 -2.86
CA GLY A 282 -7.87 -8.80 -2.05
C GLY A 282 -8.11 -7.99 -0.77
N LYS A 283 -8.87 -6.88 -0.84
CA LYS A 283 -9.10 -6.01 0.33
C LYS A 283 -9.99 -6.61 1.40
N VAL A 284 -10.78 -7.63 1.07
CA VAL A 284 -11.55 -8.37 2.08
C VAL A 284 -10.76 -9.58 2.58
N SER A 285 -9.99 -10.24 1.71
CA SER A 285 -9.10 -11.35 2.08
C SER A 285 -7.95 -10.94 3.01
N ARG A 286 -7.45 -9.69 2.88
CA ARG A 286 -6.36 -9.16 3.72
C ARG A 286 -6.67 -9.18 5.23
N TYR A 287 -7.94 -9.25 5.66
CA TYR A 287 -8.27 -9.44 7.09
C TYR A 287 -7.97 -10.86 7.59
N GLU A 288 -8.21 -11.91 6.78
CA GLU A 288 -7.78 -13.28 7.11
C GLU A 288 -6.25 -13.42 7.04
N GLU A 289 -5.61 -12.80 6.03
CA GLU A 289 -4.14 -12.74 5.95
C GLU A 289 -3.53 -11.96 7.15
N ALA A 290 -4.22 -10.94 7.68
CA ALA A 290 -3.80 -10.19 8.87
C ALA A 290 -3.85 -11.06 10.15
N ALA A 291 -4.95 -11.78 10.39
CA ALA A 291 -5.07 -12.69 11.54
C ALA A 291 -3.96 -13.77 11.50
N HIS A 292 -3.74 -14.38 10.33
CA HIS A 292 -2.66 -15.34 10.13
C HIS A 292 -1.26 -14.74 10.31
N PHE A 293 -1.03 -13.51 9.84
CA PHE A 293 0.24 -12.82 10.03
C PHE A 293 0.52 -12.53 11.51
N LEU A 294 -0.45 -11.94 12.23
CA LEU A 294 -0.30 -11.59 13.63
C LEU A 294 -0.06 -12.83 14.51
N TYR A 295 -0.85 -13.90 14.32
CA TYR A 295 -0.63 -15.18 15.00
C TYR A 295 0.78 -15.75 14.77
N ARG A 296 1.24 -15.78 13.51
CA ARG A 296 2.56 -16.32 13.15
C ARG A 296 3.72 -15.49 13.72
N ASN A 297 3.60 -14.17 13.72
CA ASN A 297 4.63 -13.29 14.29
C ASN A 297 4.60 -13.28 15.82
N ALA A 298 3.42 -13.33 16.46
CA ALA A 298 3.31 -13.53 17.91
C ALA A 298 3.97 -14.84 18.36
N ARG A 299 3.82 -15.94 17.60
CA ARG A 299 4.62 -17.15 17.84
C ARG A 299 6.12 -16.87 17.70
N LYS A 300 6.59 -16.47 16.51
CA LYS A 300 8.03 -16.34 16.20
C LYS A 300 8.78 -15.28 17.02
N PHE A 301 8.13 -14.18 17.39
CA PHE A 301 8.72 -13.03 18.07
C PHE A 301 7.93 -12.71 19.35
N PRO A 302 8.36 -13.18 20.54
CA PRO A 302 7.60 -13.01 21.79
C PRO A 302 7.23 -11.55 22.11
N ILE A 303 8.05 -10.57 21.72
CA ILE A 303 7.77 -9.13 21.91
C ILE A 303 6.46 -8.66 21.23
N VAL A 304 6.00 -9.36 20.18
CA VAL A 304 4.74 -9.06 19.46
C VAL A 304 3.50 -9.45 20.29
N ARG A 305 3.63 -10.32 21.31
CA ARG A 305 2.57 -10.61 22.31
C ARG A 305 2.38 -9.45 23.29
N ASN A 306 3.44 -8.66 23.46
CA ASN A 306 3.51 -7.51 24.35
C ASN A 306 3.35 -6.20 23.56
N MET A 307 2.48 -6.19 22.54
CA MET A 307 2.02 -4.94 21.94
C MET A 307 1.11 -4.19 22.92
N LYS A 308 1.21 -2.85 22.88
CA LYS A 308 0.35 -1.87 23.56
C LYS A 308 0.09 -0.73 22.58
N LEU A 309 -1.13 -0.21 22.48
CA LEU A 309 -1.41 0.99 21.69
C LEU A 309 -1.14 2.26 22.49
N VAL A 310 -0.46 3.22 21.87
CA VAL A 310 -0.18 4.54 22.44
C VAL A 310 -0.72 5.61 21.47
N PRO A 311 -1.76 6.37 21.85
CA PRO A 311 -2.17 7.55 21.10
C PRO A 311 -1.04 8.59 21.07
N ALA A 312 -0.59 8.96 19.88
CA ALA A 312 0.51 9.90 19.66
C ALA A 312 0.02 11.36 19.77
N THR A 313 -0.43 11.74 20.96
CA THR A 313 -0.96 13.08 21.25
C THR A 313 0.16 14.12 21.22
N LEU A 314 0.00 15.17 20.43
CA LEU A 314 0.88 16.35 20.43
C LEU A 314 0.40 17.39 21.46
N PRO A 315 1.30 18.23 22.01
CA PRO A 315 0.92 19.32 22.91
C PRO A 315 0.07 20.37 22.16
N PRO A 316 -0.81 21.13 22.86
CA PRO A 316 -1.74 22.06 22.22
C PRO A 316 -1.09 23.09 21.28
N GLU A 317 0.13 23.50 21.61
CA GLU A 317 0.94 24.49 20.88
C GLU A 317 1.20 24.04 19.44
N ALA A 318 1.38 22.73 19.22
CA ALA A 318 1.57 22.14 17.89
C ALA A 318 0.41 22.45 16.93
N TYR A 319 -0.79 22.64 17.48
CA TYR A 319 -2.00 22.92 16.71
C TYR A 319 -2.31 24.40 16.56
N ILE A 320 -1.55 25.32 17.17
CA ILE A 320 -1.77 26.77 17.04
C ILE A 320 -1.81 27.17 15.55
N ARG A 321 -2.77 28.03 15.23
CA ARG A 321 -2.81 28.76 13.95
C ARG A 321 -2.39 30.20 14.23
N PRO A 322 -1.20 30.65 13.81
CA PRO A 322 -0.85 32.05 13.95
C PRO A 322 -1.81 32.90 13.08
N SER A 323 -2.47 33.86 13.71
CA SER A 323 -3.41 34.77 13.03
C SER A 323 -2.63 35.88 12.34
N TYR A 324 -2.99 36.17 11.08
CA TYR A 324 -2.38 37.24 10.30
C TYR A 324 -3.47 38.09 9.63
N PRO A 325 -4.20 38.95 10.36
CA PRO A 325 -5.37 39.68 9.84
C PRO A 325 -5.05 40.57 8.62
N GLU A 326 -3.86 41.17 8.61
CA GLU A 326 -3.37 42.06 7.56
C GLU A 326 -2.69 41.32 6.39
N TYR A 327 -2.52 40.00 6.48
CA TYR A 327 -1.79 39.25 5.47
C TYR A 327 -2.64 38.94 4.23
N SER A 328 -2.23 39.52 3.10
CA SER A 328 -2.69 39.12 1.78
C SER A 328 -1.61 38.30 1.07
N PRO A 329 -1.86 37.02 0.72
CA PRO A 329 -0.96 36.26 -0.12
C PRO A 329 -0.89 36.85 -1.53
N GLU A 330 0.31 36.89 -2.10
CA GLU A 330 0.55 37.40 -3.46
C GLU A 330 1.37 36.39 -4.29
N LEU A 331 0.83 36.00 -5.45
CA LEU A 331 1.49 35.05 -6.35
C LEU A 331 2.82 35.61 -6.88
N SER A 332 2.91 36.93 -7.09
CA SER A 332 4.13 37.68 -7.43
C SER A 332 5.26 37.47 -6.41
N ALA A 333 4.94 37.50 -5.12
CA ALA A 333 5.89 37.32 -4.03
C ALA A 333 6.42 35.88 -3.98
N THR A 334 5.55 34.89 -4.20
CA THR A 334 5.93 33.47 -4.29
C THR A 334 6.78 33.19 -5.53
N VAL A 335 6.39 33.70 -6.71
CA VAL A 335 7.20 33.59 -7.94
C VAL A 335 8.59 34.21 -7.77
N SER A 336 8.69 35.33 -7.06
CA SER A 336 9.97 36.00 -6.77
C SER A 336 10.93 35.15 -5.93
N ARG A 337 10.43 34.17 -5.16
CA ARG A 337 11.27 33.23 -4.38
C ARG A 337 11.87 32.10 -5.21
N LEU A 338 11.38 31.86 -6.43
CA LEU A 338 11.84 30.76 -7.29
C LEU A 338 13.27 30.97 -7.85
N GLY A 339 13.83 32.18 -7.75
CA GLY A 339 15.23 32.45 -8.10
C GLY A 339 15.54 32.21 -9.58
N LEU A 340 16.42 31.24 -9.86
CA LEU A 340 16.83 30.84 -11.20
C LEU A 340 16.34 29.41 -11.50
N ILE A 341 15.76 29.20 -12.68
CA ILE A 341 15.30 27.91 -13.18
C ILE A 341 16.05 27.65 -14.48
N ASN A 342 16.83 26.56 -14.56
CA ASN A 342 17.80 26.31 -15.65
C ASN A 342 18.74 27.52 -15.94
N GLY A 343 19.07 28.33 -14.93
CA GLY A 343 19.88 29.55 -15.09
C GLY A 343 19.12 30.81 -15.54
N GLN A 344 17.82 30.72 -15.84
CA GLN A 344 16.97 31.85 -16.25
C GLN A 344 16.03 32.31 -15.12
N ARG A 345 15.78 33.62 -15.02
CA ARG A 345 14.68 34.17 -14.20
C ARG A 345 13.39 34.21 -15.02
N TYR A 346 12.27 33.82 -14.41
CA TYR A 346 10.93 33.87 -15.02
C TYR A 346 10.06 34.90 -14.30
N ASN A 347 9.28 35.67 -15.06
CA ASN A 347 8.34 36.65 -14.54
C ASN A 347 6.94 36.05 -14.31
N LEU A 348 6.07 36.78 -13.60
CA LEU A 348 4.72 36.32 -13.28
C LEU A 348 3.88 35.95 -14.54
N PRO A 349 3.85 36.74 -15.63
CA PRO A 349 3.19 36.33 -16.88
C PRO A 349 3.69 35.00 -17.44
N GLN A 350 5.01 34.77 -17.50
CA GLN A 350 5.60 33.53 -17.99
C GLN A 350 5.21 32.32 -17.11
N ILE A 351 5.29 32.47 -15.79
CA ILE A 351 4.88 31.41 -14.86
C ILE A 351 3.37 31.15 -14.92
N SER A 352 2.55 32.19 -15.11
CA SER A 352 1.09 32.06 -15.16
C SER A 352 0.62 31.16 -16.31
N HIS A 353 1.36 31.09 -17.41
CA HIS A 353 1.09 30.15 -18.51
C HIS A 353 1.29 28.67 -18.13
N PHE A 354 2.12 28.38 -17.11
CA PHE A 354 2.31 27.03 -16.60
C PHE A 354 1.34 26.65 -15.48
N LEU A 355 0.60 27.60 -14.89
CA LEU A 355 -0.39 27.32 -13.86
C LEU A 355 -1.69 26.78 -14.48
N LYS A 356 -2.39 25.92 -13.74
CA LYS A 356 -3.68 25.32 -14.15
C LYS A 356 -4.81 25.80 -13.22
N PRO A 357 -5.21 27.08 -13.29
CA PRO A 357 -6.32 27.59 -12.48
C PRO A 357 -7.66 26.96 -12.88
N GLU A 358 -8.63 27.03 -11.98
CA GLU A 358 -10.05 26.83 -12.31
C GLU A 358 -10.49 27.83 -13.37
N LYS A 359 -11.35 27.40 -14.31
CA LYS A 359 -11.82 28.17 -15.49
C LYS A 359 -12.56 29.51 -15.20
N LYS A 360 -12.63 29.97 -13.95
CA LYS A 360 -13.41 31.13 -13.51
C LYS A 360 -12.64 32.18 -12.70
N ASN A 361 -11.38 31.94 -12.33
CA ASN A 361 -10.59 32.85 -11.48
C ASN A 361 -9.30 33.25 -12.20
N SER A 362 -8.72 34.41 -11.86
CA SER A 362 -7.32 34.65 -12.21
C SER A 362 -6.38 33.76 -11.37
N PRO A 363 -5.16 33.44 -11.84
CA PRO A 363 -4.20 32.65 -11.08
C PRO A 363 -3.87 33.26 -9.71
N ASN A 364 -3.83 34.60 -9.60
CA ASN A 364 -3.56 35.28 -8.34
C ASN A 364 -4.75 35.21 -7.38
N GLU A 365 -5.99 35.43 -7.85
CA GLU A 365 -7.19 35.26 -7.00
C GLU A 365 -7.30 33.86 -6.44
N GLN A 366 -7.08 32.84 -7.27
CA GLN A 366 -7.14 31.46 -6.81
C GLN A 366 -6.01 31.17 -5.81
N PHE A 367 -4.77 31.58 -6.11
CA PHE A 367 -3.66 31.44 -5.19
C PHE A 367 -3.96 32.07 -3.83
N SER A 368 -4.40 33.33 -3.80
CA SER A 368 -4.74 34.04 -2.56
C SER A 368 -5.89 33.36 -1.79
N ARG A 369 -6.90 32.85 -2.49
CA ARG A 369 -8.05 32.12 -1.92
C ARG A 369 -7.64 30.77 -1.31
N ASP A 370 -6.85 30.00 -2.05
CA ASP A 370 -6.45 28.65 -1.64
C ASP A 370 -5.37 28.68 -0.55
N VAL A 371 -4.50 29.70 -0.51
CA VAL A 371 -3.58 29.93 0.63
C VAL A 371 -4.32 30.33 1.90
N LYS A 372 -5.31 31.23 1.83
CA LYS A 372 -6.15 31.57 3.00
C LYS A 372 -6.89 30.33 3.54
N ARG A 373 -7.54 29.56 2.65
CA ARG A 373 -8.17 28.28 3.00
C ARG A 373 -7.20 27.27 3.63
N ALA A 374 -5.94 27.23 3.18
CA ALA A 374 -4.92 26.35 3.78
C ALA A 374 -4.56 26.81 5.20
N LEU A 375 -4.29 28.09 5.41
CA LEU A 375 -3.98 28.64 6.75
C LEU A 375 -5.14 28.42 7.75
N GLU A 376 -6.37 28.66 7.30
CA GLU A 376 -7.60 28.48 8.08
C GLU A 376 -7.91 27.00 8.37
N GLY A 377 -7.89 26.15 7.34
CA GLY A 377 -8.51 24.81 7.38
C GLY A 377 -7.57 23.61 7.32
N ALA A 378 -6.26 23.78 7.04
CA ALA A 378 -5.37 22.64 6.85
C ALA A 378 -5.18 21.79 8.12
N LYS A 379 -5.09 20.47 7.93
CA LYS A 379 -4.90 19.47 8.99
C LYS A 379 -3.46 19.00 9.03
N ILE A 380 -2.97 18.70 10.22
CA ILE A 380 -1.70 17.98 10.39
C ILE A 380 -2.01 16.52 10.10
N HIS A 381 -1.34 15.95 9.10
CA HIS A 381 -1.56 14.57 8.72
C HIS A 381 -1.03 13.59 9.78
N ALA A 382 -1.66 12.41 9.89
CA ALA A 382 -1.31 11.41 10.89
C ALA A 382 0.17 10.98 10.81
N GLU A 383 0.71 10.83 9.60
CA GLU A 383 2.13 10.48 9.41
C GLU A 383 3.06 11.57 9.97
N ILE A 384 2.65 12.84 9.91
CA ILE A 384 3.42 13.99 10.43
C ILE A 384 3.29 14.08 11.96
N GLN A 385 2.13 13.75 12.53
CA GLN A 385 1.93 13.70 13.98
C GLN A 385 2.80 12.61 14.62
N LEU A 386 2.97 11.45 13.97
CA LEU A 386 3.88 10.41 14.45
C LEU A 386 5.35 10.90 14.48
N ILE A 387 5.81 11.58 13.42
CA ILE A 387 7.16 12.17 13.40
C ILE A 387 7.31 13.20 14.51
N ALA A 388 6.33 14.08 14.67
CA ALA A 388 6.35 15.14 15.68
C ALA A 388 6.38 14.58 17.12
N TYR A 389 5.60 13.53 17.39
CA TYR A 389 5.62 12.82 18.66
C TYR A 389 6.99 12.19 18.92
N CYS A 390 7.62 11.59 17.89
CA CYS A 390 8.96 11.01 18.03
C CYS A 390 10.06 12.09 18.21
N GLU A 391 9.97 13.27 17.59
CA GLU A 391 10.94 14.35 17.85
C GLU A 391 10.79 14.92 19.27
N ILE A 392 9.56 15.07 19.77
CA ILE A 392 9.31 15.54 21.14
C ILE A 392 9.85 14.56 22.18
N ASN A 393 9.59 13.26 22.01
CA ASN A 393 10.00 12.23 22.98
C ASN A 393 11.45 11.74 22.77
N SER A 394 12.05 11.98 21.60
CA SER A 394 13.43 11.62 21.25
C SER A 394 13.84 10.17 21.64
N PRO A 395 13.16 9.14 21.08
CA PRO A 395 13.39 7.76 21.47
C PRO A 395 14.80 7.26 21.10
N GLU A 396 15.39 6.42 21.96
CA GLU A 396 16.69 5.77 21.75
C GLU A 396 16.74 4.94 20.46
N LEU A 397 15.62 4.29 20.14
CA LEU A 397 15.40 3.48 18.94
C LEU A 397 14.19 4.02 18.19
N TRP A 398 14.45 4.79 17.14
CA TRP A 398 13.43 5.38 16.30
C TRP A 398 12.58 4.31 15.58
N PRO A 399 11.24 4.44 15.54
CA PRO A 399 10.41 3.61 14.68
C PRO A 399 10.85 3.79 13.23
N ARG A 400 11.16 2.71 12.52
CA ARG A 400 11.76 2.77 11.18
C ARG A 400 10.70 2.89 10.10
N VAL A 401 9.46 2.46 10.34
CA VAL A 401 8.36 2.48 9.36
C VAL A 401 7.12 3.20 9.87
N ILE A 402 6.57 4.10 9.04
CA ILE A 402 5.22 4.66 9.13
C ILE A 402 4.34 4.04 8.04
N GLY A 403 3.23 3.44 8.47
CA GLY A 403 2.17 2.94 7.60
C GLY A 403 0.89 3.73 7.82
N SER A 404 0.09 3.90 6.78
CA SER A 404 -1.20 4.57 6.83
C SER A 404 -2.30 3.65 6.29
N SER A 405 -3.57 3.99 6.51
CA SER A 405 -4.69 3.24 5.92
C SER A 405 -4.95 3.56 4.44
N LYS A 406 -4.14 4.49 3.90
CA LYS A 406 -3.92 4.85 2.51
C LYS A 406 -2.42 4.73 2.19
N ASP A 407 -2.05 4.77 0.92
CA ASP A 407 -0.66 5.08 0.53
C ASP A 407 -0.31 6.51 1.02
N ALA A 408 0.97 6.86 1.23
CA ALA A 408 1.32 8.22 1.67
C ALA A 408 1.03 9.27 0.59
N CYS A 409 0.54 10.46 0.97
CA CYS A 409 0.41 11.58 0.03
C CYS A 409 1.78 12.14 -0.39
N PHE A 410 1.81 13.00 -1.41
CA PHE A 410 3.06 13.63 -1.88
C PHE A 410 3.81 14.34 -0.74
N LEU A 411 3.09 15.16 0.04
CA LEU A 411 3.69 15.98 1.11
C LEU A 411 4.18 15.12 2.28
N CYS A 412 3.41 14.13 2.73
CA CYS A 412 3.87 13.18 3.76
C CYS A 412 5.09 12.39 3.29
N ASN A 413 5.10 11.90 2.04
CA ASN A 413 6.25 11.17 1.50
C ASN A 413 7.50 12.06 1.40
N ALA A 414 7.37 13.26 0.84
CA ALA A 414 8.47 14.22 0.73
C ALA A 414 9.03 14.59 2.12
N PHE A 415 8.16 14.85 3.09
CA PHE A 415 8.57 15.15 4.46
C PHE A 415 9.26 13.96 5.15
N ILE A 416 8.79 12.72 4.96
CA ILE A 416 9.45 11.49 5.49
C ILE A 416 10.83 11.27 4.88
N VAL A 417 11.01 11.61 3.61
CA VAL A 417 12.33 11.57 2.95
C VAL A 417 13.27 12.60 3.57
N GLU A 418 12.83 13.87 3.64
CA GLU A 418 13.57 15.02 4.17
C GLU A 418 13.86 14.92 5.68
N HIS A 419 12.99 14.26 6.44
CA HIS A 419 13.15 13.98 7.87
C HIS A 419 14.30 13.01 8.16
N GLY A 420 14.55 12.06 7.27
CA GLY A 420 15.72 11.18 7.34
C GLY A 420 15.62 9.95 8.26
N LYS A 421 14.80 9.97 9.33
CA LYS A 421 14.83 8.90 10.35
C LYS A 421 13.83 7.76 10.12
N MET A 422 12.82 7.94 9.27
CA MET A 422 11.72 6.98 9.07
C MET A 422 11.50 6.62 7.58
N HIS A 423 10.67 5.61 7.30
CA HIS A 423 10.29 5.11 5.98
C HIS A 423 8.76 5.04 5.84
N THR A 424 8.24 5.08 4.60
CA THR A 424 6.86 4.64 4.31
C THR A 424 6.85 3.87 2.99
N SER A 425 6.25 2.68 2.97
CA SER A 425 6.44 1.69 1.88
C SER A 425 5.99 2.16 0.50
N ARG A 426 4.99 3.03 0.42
CA ARG A 426 4.41 3.54 -0.83
C ARG A 426 3.90 4.98 -0.69
N THR A 427 3.98 5.71 -1.79
CA THR A 427 3.24 6.97 -1.98
C THR A 427 2.28 6.87 -3.17
N HIS A 428 1.12 7.50 -3.06
CA HIS A 428 0.23 7.73 -4.21
C HIS A 428 0.58 9.02 -4.97
N GLY A 429 1.47 9.87 -4.45
CA GLY A 429 2.04 11.02 -5.17
C GLY A 429 1.09 12.18 -5.47
N ARG A 430 -0.11 12.22 -4.88
CA ARG A 430 -1.05 13.36 -4.95
C ARG A 430 -0.80 14.36 -3.81
N LEU A 431 -0.82 15.64 -4.14
CA LEU A 431 -0.67 16.78 -3.23
C LEU A 431 -2.05 17.23 -2.72
N TYR A 432 -2.17 17.54 -1.43
CA TYR A 432 -3.38 18.13 -0.85
C TYR A 432 -3.04 19.50 -0.23
N THR A 433 -3.78 20.54 -0.58
CA THR A 433 -3.62 21.90 -0.02
C THR A 433 -4.13 22.03 1.41
N GLY A 434 -4.99 21.11 1.86
CA GLY A 434 -5.45 21.00 3.25
C GLY A 434 -4.46 20.32 4.20
N TRP A 435 -3.16 20.38 3.93
CA TRP A 435 -2.07 19.78 4.72
C TRP A 435 -1.24 20.88 5.39
N ARG A 436 -0.80 20.68 6.64
CA ARG A 436 0.15 21.58 7.31
C ARG A 436 1.11 20.84 8.24
N LEU A 437 2.21 21.53 8.59
CA LEU A 437 3.09 21.14 9.69
C LEU A 437 2.53 21.53 11.07
N PRO A 438 2.96 20.85 12.14
CA PRO A 438 2.77 21.30 13.51
C PRO A 438 3.67 22.50 13.83
N VAL A 439 3.22 23.40 14.70
CA VAL A 439 4.02 24.53 15.20
C VAL A 439 4.87 24.06 16.39
N LEU A 440 6.09 23.58 16.11
CA LEU A 440 7.00 22.99 17.10
C LEU A 440 8.43 23.50 16.91
N TRP A 441 9.16 23.76 17.99
CA TRP A 441 10.53 24.26 17.92
C TRP A 441 11.49 23.21 17.32
N GLN A 442 11.25 21.92 17.59
CA GLN A 442 11.99 20.79 17.01
C GLN A 442 11.89 20.76 15.47
N PHE A 443 10.85 21.38 14.90
CA PHE A 443 10.60 21.38 13.46
C PHE A 443 11.24 22.57 12.75
N LYS A 444 11.76 23.58 13.45
CA LYS A 444 12.22 24.87 12.87
C LYS A 444 13.16 24.72 11.68
N ASP A 445 14.15 23.83 11.75
CA ASP A 445 15.15 23.65 10.69
C ASP A 445 14.69 22.65 9.62
N LEU A 446 13.84 21.70 10.00
CA LEU A 446 13.21 20.73 9.09
C LEU A 446 12.13 21.40 8.23
N GLU A 447 11.36 22.34 8.78
CA GLU A 447 10.42 23.21 8.06
C GLU A 447 11.14 24.11 7.05
N GLN A 448 12.30 24.66 7.41
CA GLN A 448 13.11 25.46 6.48
C GLN A 448 13.63 24.62 5.30
N ARG A 449 14.19 23.43 5.57
CA ARG A 449 14.63 22.51 4.50
C ARG A 449 13.47 22.01 3.65
N PHE A 450 12.35 21.62 4.27
CA PHE A 450 11.16 21.20 3.53
C PHE A 450 10.60 22.32 2.65
N ASN A 451 10.58 23.57 3.14
CA ASN A 451 10.25 24.74 2.33
C ASN A 451 11.18 24.93 1.13
N ALA A 452 12.48 24.67 1.27
CA ALA A 452 13.42 24.68 0.15
C ALA A 452 13.10 23.56 -0.86
N SER A 453 12.83 22.33 -0.40
CA SER A 453 12.46 21.20 -1.28
C SER A 453 11.15 21.45 -2.06
N LEU A 454 10.19 22.19 -1.50
CA LEU A 454 8.97 22.62 -2.21
C LEU A 454 9.25 23.71 -3.26
N ILE A 455 10.24 24.57 -3.05
CA ILE A 455 10.69 25.53 -4.07
C ILE A 455 11.43 24.77 -5.19
N GLU A 456 12.32 23.85 -4.85
CA GLU A 456 13.04 22.99 -5.80
C GLU A 456 12.08 22.16 -6.66
N GLN A 457 11.09 21.49 -6.05
CA GLN A 457 10.07 20.74 -6.80
C GLN A 457 9.31 21.62 -7.82
N ALA A 458 9.06 22.89 -7.48
CA ALA A 458 8.43 23.84 -8.39
C ALA A 458 9.39 24.29 -9.51
N GLN A 459 10.66 24.56 -9.19
CA GLN A 459 11.71 24.86 -10.16
C GLN A 459 11.88 23.71 -11.17
N GLU A 460 11.93 22.46 -10.71
CA GLU A 460 11.96 21.26 -11.56
C GLU A 460 10.72 21.20 -12.47
N THR A 461 9.52 21.36 -11.90
CA THR A 461 8.25 21.25 -12.64
C THR A 461 8.14 22.30 -13.74
N ILE A 462 8.55 23.54 -13.47
CA ILE A 462 8.61 24.63 -14.45
C ILE A 462 9.73 24.34 -15.47
N GLY A 463 10.91 23.91 -15.00
CA GLY A 463 12.07 23.61 -15.84
C GLY A 463 11.83 22.47 -16.83
N ALA A 464 11.03 21.47 -16.46
CA ALA A 464 10.57 20.41 -17.35
C ALA A 464 9.55 20.93 -18.38
N ARG A 465 8.62 21.82 -17.97
CA ARG A 465 7.63 22.45 -18.87
C ARG A 465 8.29 23.31 -19.95
N VAL A 466 9.29 24.12 -19.58
CA VAL A 466 10.11 24.90 -20.52
C VAL A 466 10.79 24.00 -21.57
N LYS A 467 11.22 22.80 -21.18
CA LYS A 467 11.84 21.80 -22.08
C LYS A 467 10.82 20.96 -22.86
N GLY A 468 9.52 21.21 -22.72
CA GLY A 468 8.45 20.38 -23.29
C GLY A 468 8.26 19.02 -22.61
N GLN A 469 9.07 18.69 -21.60
CA GLN A 469 9.13 17.39 -20.92
C GLN A 469 8.00 17.22 -19.87
N THR A 470 6.78 17.61 -20.22
CA THR A 470 5.65 17.62 -19.27
C THR A 470 4.99 16.25 -19.16
N THR A 471 5.36 15.46 -18.15
CA THR A 471 4.55 14.31 -17.75
C THR A 471 3.29 14.79 -17.01
N ILE A 472 2.14 14.14 -17.28
CA ILE A 472 0.90 14.35 -16.54
C ILE A 472 0.48 12.99 -15.97
N TYR A 473 0.48 12.86 -14.65
CA TYR A 473 0.07 11.63 -13.98
C TYR A 473 -1.45 11.61 -13.73
N PRO A 474 -2.13 10.46 -13.95
CA PRO A 474 -3.55 10.33 -13.66
C PRO A 474 -3.83 10.33 -12.15
N GLN A 475 -5.08 10.62 -11.77
CA GLN A 475 -5.51 10.59 -10.38
C GLN A 475 -5.32 9.17 -9.80
N PRO A 476 -4.54 9.01 -8.71
CA PRO A 476 -4.09 7.70 -8.24
C PRO A 476 -5.16 6.99 -7.39
N ASN A 477 -5.10 5.66 -7.33
CA ASN A 477 -5.80 4.91 -6.29
C ASN A 477 -5.09 5.09 -4.94
N GLU A 478 -5.61 6.00 -4.10
CA GLU A 478 -5.05 6.35 -2.78
C GLU A 478 -5.03 5.17 -1.79
N SER A 479 -5.73 4.07 -2.05
CA SER A 479 -5.75 2.89 -1.17
C SER A 479 -5.36 1.64 -1.96
N THR A 480 -4.07 1.32 -2.00
CA THR A 480 -3.59 0.05 -2.57
C THR A 480 -3.62 -1.09 -1.55
N LEU A 481 -3.09 -2.25 -1.92
CA LEU A 481 -2.66 -3.29 -0.99
C LEU A 481 -1.20 -3.58 -1.25
N LEU A 482 -0.41 -3.63 -0.18
CA LEU A 482 0.94 -4.15 -0.23
C LEU A 482 0.93 -5.69 -0.08
N PRO A 483 1.81 -6.41 -0.80
CA PRO A 483 2.01 -7.84 -0.61
C PRO A 483 2.89 -8.06 0.63
N LEU A 484 2.37 -8.79 1.62
CA LEU A 484 3.11 -9.16 2.82
C LEU A 484 4.28 -10.08 2.47
N SER A 485 5.46 -9.87 3.06
CA SER A 485 6.63 -10.72 2.81
C SER A 485 6.41 -12.13 3.38
N VAL A 486 6.02 -13.05 2.49
CA VAL A 486 5.71 -14.46 2.78
C VAL A 486 6.94 -15.16 3.37
N SER A 487 6.78 -15.85 4.50
CA SER A 487 7.85 -16.70 5.04
C SER A 487 8.00 -17.98 4.21
N ALA A 488 9.24 -18.40 3.96
CA ALA A 488 9.58 -19.52 3.07
C ALA A 488 8.75 -20.80 3.29
N THR A 489 8.38 -21.10 4.55
CA THR A 489 7.51 -22.22 4.96
C THR A 489 6.05 -22.12 4.46
N THR A 490 5.68 -21.11 3.68
CA THR A 490 4.38 -20.99 2.98
C THR A 490 4.53 -20.79 1.46
N SER A 491 5.77 -20.83 0.94
CA SER A 491 6.06 -20.45 -0.45
C SER A 491 5.71 -21.51 -1.50
N THR A 492 5.32 -22.73 -1.09
CA THR A 492 4.84 -23.82 -1.98
C THR A 492 3.54 -23.50 -2.71
N ILE A 493 2.82 -22.42 -2.35
CA ILE A 493 1.49 -22.08 -2.89
C ILE A 493 1.49 -20.78 -3.72
N ARG A 494 2.59 -20.00 -3.77
CA ARG A 494 2.55 -18.59 -4.25
C ARG A 494 3.48 -18.21 -5.42
N LYS A 495 3.96 -19.16 -6.22
CA LYS A 495 4.85 -18.90 -7.38
C LYS A 495 4.09 -18.72 -8.72
N SER A 496 3.37 -17.60 -8.90
CA SER A 496 3.05 -17.05 -10.24
C SER A 496 2.48 -15.62 -10.21
N SER A 497 2.56 -14.93 -11.36
CA SER A 497 1.78 -13.72 -11.72
C SER A 497 2.05 -12.38 -10.99
N ILE A 498 3.22 -11.79 -11.20
CA ILE A 498 3.31 -10.33 -11.42
C ILE A 498 3.99 -10.08 -12.76
N ILE A 499 3.19 -9.92 -13.82
CA ILE A 499 3.64 -9.31 -15.07
C ILE A 499 3.15 -7.86 -15.07
N ARG A 500 4.08 -6.92 -14.96
CA ARG A 500 3.84 -5.53 -15.36
C ARG A 500 4.61 -5.31 -16.66
N LYS A 501 3.92 -4.84 -17.70
CA LYS A 501 4.60 -4.28 -18.87
C LYS A 501 5.09 -2.88 -18.55
N GLU A 502 6.30 -2.57 -18.97
CA GLU A 502 6.81 -1.20 -19.04
C GLU A 502 6.65 -0.70 -20.49
N ASP A 503 5.50 -0.09 -20.79
CA ASP A 503 5.20 0.41 -22.14
C ASP A 503 5.98 1.71 -22.42
N THR A 504 7.25 1.56 -22.81
CA THR A 504 8.10 2.68 -23.27
C THR A 504 7.86 2.93 -24.76
N ILE A 505 6.91 3.80 -25.09
CA ILE A 505 6.65 4.22 -26.47
C ILE A 505 7.57 5.39 -26.84
N SER A 506 8.63 5.10 -27.59
CA SER A 506 9.47 6.14 -28.22
C SER A 506 8.80 6.65 -29.51
N THR A 507 8.23 7.85 -29.47
CA THR A 507 7.64 8.50 -30.65
C THR A 507 8.70 9.17 -31.51
N SER A 508 9.02 8.59 -32.68
CA SER A 508 9.77 9.27 -33.75
C SER A 508 8.80 9.76 -34.83
N SER A 509 8.64 11.08 -34.97
CA SER A 509 7.67 11.69 -35.88
C SER A 509 8.06 11.60 -37.36
N LYS A 510 7.10 11.26 -38.23
CA LYS A 510 6.83 11.92 -39.53
C LYS A 510 5.51 11.43 -40.13
N THR A 511 4.92 12.22 -41.02
CA THR A 511 3.55 12.06 -41.55
C THR A 511 3.48 12.44 -43.03
N VAL A 512 2.60 11.78 -43.79
CA VAL A 512 2.29 12.06 -45.22
C VAL A 512 3.47 11.70 -46.16
N SER A 513 3.33 11.04 -47.32
CA SER A 513 2.19 10.87 -48.24
C SER A 513 2.07 9.44 -48.82
N ALA A 514 1.08 9.22 -49.68
CA ALA A 514 0.88 7.99 -50.45
C ALA A 514 1.55 8.02 -51.82
N THR A 515 1.80 6.86 -52.44
CA THR A 515 1.19 6.39 -53.72
C THR A 515 1.87 5.09 -54.21
N CYS A 516 1.11 4.23 -54.91
CA CYS A 516 1.57 2.98 -55.52
C CYS A 516 2.40 3.20 -56.81
N LEU A 517 3.39 2.34 -57.09
CA LEU A 517 3.77 1.99 -58.47
C LEU A 517 4.26 0.52 -58.61
N CYS A 518 3.32 -0.36 -58.94
CA CYS A 518 3.31 -1.25 -60.11
C CYS A 518 4.50 -2.18 -60.49
N LEU A 519 4.10 -3.44 -60.77
CA LEU A 519 4.49 -4.32 -61.89
C LEU A 519 5.87 -5.02 -61.94
N SER A 520 5.82 -6.36 -61.92
CA SER A 520 6.34 -7.19 -63.03
C SER A 520 5.55 -8.49 -63.16
N SER A 521 5.16 -8.85 -64.39
CA SER A 521 4.03 -9.77 -64.70
C SER A 521 4.37 -11.26 -64.82
N ASN A 522 3.33 -12.10 -64.64
CA ASN A 522 3.12 -13.42 -65.28
C ASN A 522 4.09 -14.58 -64.88
N ASN A 523 3.74 -15.87 -65.02
CA ASN A 523 2.65 -16.50 -65.79
C ASN A 523 2.29 -17.91 -65.25
N LEU A 524 1.01 -18.29 -65.20
CA LEU A 524 0.47 -19.59 -65.69
C LEU A 524 -1.04 -19.80 -65.42
N LYS A 525 -1.86 -19.26 -66.34
CA LYS A 525 -3.12 -19.77 -66.91
C LYS A 525 -4.27 -20.33 -66.04
N GLU A 526 -5.43 -19.70 -66.24
CA GLU A 526 -6.81 -20.20 -66.05
C GLU A 526 -7.16 -21.27 -67.14
N SER A 527 -8.35 -21.86 -67.32
CA SER A 527 -9.78 -21.48 -67.12
C SER A 527 -10.69 -22.76 -67.11
N CYS A 528 -12.03 -22.81 -66.98
CA CYS A 528 -13.14 -21.87 -67.21
C CYS A 528 -14.35 -22.01 -66.23
N LEU A 529 -14.92 -20.84 -65.92
CA LEU A 529 -16.33 -20.35 -65.78
C LEU A 529 -17.61 -21.25 -65.97
N PRO A 530 -18.82 -20.77 -65.54
CA PRO A 530 -19.91 -21.62 -64.99
C PRO A 530 -21.37 -21.27 -65.45
N LEU A 531 -22.39 -21.70 -64.65
CA LEU A 531 -23.84 -21.31 -64.61
C LEU A 531 -24.81 -22.11 -65.54
N PRO A 532 -26.16 -21.87 -65.55
CA PRO A 532 -27.11 -22.58 -64.65
C PRO A 532 -28.42 -23.08 -65.36
N VAL A 533 -29.39 -23.67 -64.64
CA VAL A 533 -30.87 -23.56 -64.87
C VAL A 533 -31.69 -24.36 -63.82
N SER A 534 -33.00 -24.11 -63.73
CA SER A 534 -33.99 -24.62 -62.74
C SER A 534 -34.90 -25.74 -63.28
N SER A 535 -35.42 -26.61 -62.40
CA SER A 535 -36.71 -27.33 -62.53
C SER A 535 -37.19 -27.87 -61.16
N ALA A 536 -38.46 -28.32 -61.03
CA ALA A 536 -39.10 -28.63 -59.74
C ALA A 536 -40.26 -29.66 -59.83
N THR A 537 -40.78 -30.09 -58.66
CA THR A 537 -42.08 -30.77 -58.38
C THR A 537 -42.33 -32.18 -58.97
N PRO A 538 -43.38 -32.95 -58.55
CA PRO A 538 -44.38 -32.77 -57.46
C PRO A 538 -44.65 -33.99 -56.52
N ASP A 539 -45.51 -33.77 -55.51
CA ASP A 539 -46.51 -34.68 -54.85
C ASP A 539 -46.09 -36.01 -54.18
N ILE A 540 -46.85 -36.62 -53.25
CA ILE A 540 -48.28 -36.50 -52.80
C ILE A 540 -48.29 -36.44 -51.24
N GLY A 541 -49.25 -35.88 -50.48
CA GLY A 541 -50.53 -35.18 -50.71
C GLY A 541 -51.44 -35.25 -49.45
N GLY A 542 -52.70 -34.78 -49.51
CA GLY A 542 -53.70 -34.81 -48.40
C GLY A 542 -53.70 -33.55 -47.50
N GLU A 543 -54.53 -32.52 -47.72
CA GLU A 543 -55.98 -32.38 -47.42
C GLU A 543 -56.31 -32.12 -45.92
N HIS A 544 -57.21 -31.20 -45.49
CA HIS A 544 -58.08 -30.24 -46.20
C HIS A 544 -58.50 -29.03 -45.29
N SER A 545 -58.87 -27.86 -45.88
CA SER A 545 -59.72 -26.74 -45.34
C SER A 545 -59.64 -26.29 -43.86
N ILE A 546 -59.32 -25.03 -43.52
CA ILE A 546 -60.10 -23.77 -43.66
C ILE A 546 -61.43 -23.71 -42.87
N ILE A 547 -61.52 -22.79 -41.88
CA ILE A 547 -62.66 -21.87 -41.59
C ILE A 547 -62.25 -20.83 -40.53
N LYS A 548 -62.91 -19.66 -40.51
CA LYS A 548 -62.89 -18.67 -39.41
C LYS A 548 -64.31 -18.52 -38.86
N GLN A 549 -64.48 -18.27 -37.55
CA GLN A 549 -65.28 -17.17 -36.98
C GLN A 549 -65.08 -17.11 -35.45
N GLU A 550 -65.57 -16.04 -34.80
CA GLU A 550 -65.49 -15.84 -33.34
C GLU A 550 -66.68 -16.43 -32.53
N ASP A 551 -66.42 -16.52 -31.21
CA ASP A 551 -67.31 -16.12 -30.10
C ASP A 551 -68.46 -16.99 -29.53
N ILE A 552 -68.44 -16.99 -28.18
CA ILE A 552 -69.56 -16.89 -27.21
C ILE A 552 -70.29 -18.15 -26.69
N ASN A 553 -70.46 -18.14 -25.35
CA ASN A 553 -71.39 -18.90 -24.49
C ASN A 553 -71.10 -20.39 -24.15
N SER A 554 -71.35 -20.89 -22.92
CA SER A 554 -71.87 -20.24 -21.68
C SER A 554 -71.73 -21.16 -20.43
N VAL A 555 -72.36 -20.75 -19.30
CA VAL A 555 -73.01 -21.63 -18.27
C VAL A 555 -72.06 -22.20 -17.19
N LEU A 556 -72.24 -22.01 -15.86
CA LEU A 556 -73.36 -21.51 -15.00
C LEU A 556 -72.87 -20.80 -13.71
N LYS A 557 -73.66 -19.79 -13.23
CA LYS A 557 -74.18 -19.53 -11.84
C LYS A 557 -73.23 -19.65 -10.60
N ASN A 558 -73.40 -18.99 -9.43
CA ASN A 558 -74.29 -17.97 -8.83
C ASN A 558 -73.67 -17.57 -7.45
N THR A 559 -73.96 -16.49 -6.71
CA THR A 559 -74.75 -15.24 -6.86
C THR A 559 -74.01 -14.12 -6.06
N ALA A 560 -74.64 -12.99 -5.69
CA ALA A 560 -73.99 -11.94 -4.88
C ALA A 560 -74.89 -11.32 -3.77
N ALA A 561 -74.22 -10.70 -2.79
CA ALA A 561 -74.65 -9.60 -1.90
C ALA A 561 -75.79 -9.77 -0.87
N SER A 562 -75.53 -9.27 0.34
CA SER A 562 -76.46 -8.46 1.15
C SER A 562 -75.70 -7.63 2.21
N VAL A 563 -76.39 -6.63 2.78
CA VAL A 563 -75.80 -5.46 3.49
C VAL A 563 -76.38 -5.34 4.90
N THR A 564 -75.58 -4.94 5.91
CA THR A 564 -75.95 -3.92 6.94
C THR A 564 -74.82 -3.63 7.94
N HIS A 565 -74.91 -2.45 8.58
CA HIS A 565 -74.08 -2.02 9.72
C HIS A 565 -74.48 -2.75 11.02
N LEU A 566 -73.59 -2.76 12.03
CA LEU A 566 -73.96 -2.33 13.40
C LEU A 566 -72.73 -1.94 14.24
N CYS A 567 -72.97 -1.38 15.43
CA CYS A 567 -72.08 -0.46 16.14
C CYS A 567 -70.91 -1.07 16.95
N LEU A 568 -69.92 -0.21 17.20
CA LEU A 568 -69.03 -0.24 18.39
C LEU A 568 -69.84 -0.34 19.71
N PRO A 569 -69.29 -0.96 20.78
CA PRO A 569 -68.47 -0.16 21.71
C PRO A 569 -67.22 -0.85 22.29
N SER A 570 -66.35 -0.01 22.86
CA SER A 570 -65.04 -0.30 23.44
C SER A 570 -65.06 -1.12 24.75
N ASN A 571 -63.94 -1.80 25.06
CA ASN A 571 -63.08 -1.37 26.18
C ASN A 571 -61.68 -2.03 26.24
N LYS A 572 -60.66 -1.17 26.41
CA LYS A 572 -59.48 -1.26 27.32
C LYS A 572 -58.69 -2.58 27.38
N ASN A 573 -57.45 -2.63 26.86
CA ASN A 573 -56.16 -2.09 27.39
C ASN A 573 -55.39 -3.18 28.17
N SER A 574 -54.06 -3.39 28.07
CA SER A 574 -52.97 -3.01 27.13
C SER A 574 -51.85 -4.08 27.30
N ARG A 575 -50.65 -4.15 26.68
CA ARG A 575 -49.70 -3.23 26.00
C ARG A 575 -48.98 -4.00 24.85
N GLU A 576 -48.40 -3.43 23.79
CA GLU A 576 -47.37 -2.35 23.62
C GLU A 576 -45.97 -2.73 24.18
N LEU A 577 -44.97 -3.18 23.41
CA LEU A 577 -44.82 -3.42 21.96
C LEU A 577 -44.61 -2.18 21.06
N VAL A 578 -43.31 -1.88 20.81
CA VAL A 578 -42.64 -1.23 19.65
C VAL A 578 -43.28 -0.01 18.94
N LEU A 579 -42.50 1.08 18.87
CA LEU A 579 -42.60 2.08 17.78
C LEU A 579 -41.20 2.52 17.28
N PRO A 580 -40.99 2.67 15.96
CA PRO A 580 -39.88 3.41 15.36
C PRO A 580 -40.29 4.85 15.00
N ILE A 581 -39.37 5.82 15.04
CA ILE A 581 -39.62 7.20 14.58
C ILE A 581 -38.47 7.69 13.69
N SER A 582 -38.83 8.36 12.60
CA SER A 582 -37.94 9.03 11.64
C SER A 582 -37.58 10.47 12.09
N VAL A 583 -36.44 10.98 11.64
CA VAL A 583 -36.06 12.39 11.86
C VAL A 583 -35.83 13.08 10.52
N SER A 584 -36.61 14.14 10.27
CA SER A 584 -36.55 14.97 9.07
C SER A 584 -35.68 16.21 9.28
N SER A 585 -35.14 16.74 8.18
CA SER A 585 -34.39 18.00 8.19
C SER A 585 -35.33 19.21 8.18
N SER A 586 -35.05 20.21 9.01
CA SER A 586 -35.60 21.57 8.85
C SER A 586 -34.52 22.63 9.07
N THR A 587 -34.46 23.58 8.14
CA THR A 587 -33.64 24.79 8.24
C THR A 587 -34.46 25.87 8.92
N LEU A 588 -33.84 26.72 9.76
CA LEU A 588 -34.43 28.02 10.08
C LEU A 588 -33.36 29.07 10.36
N SER A 589 -33.70 30.32 10.05
CA SER A 589 -32.77 31.44 9.98
C SER A 589 -33.25 32.63 10.81
N THR A 590 -32.29 33.38 11.34
CA THR A 590 -32.42 34.82 11.68
C THR A 590 -33.54 35.22 12.63
N ILE A 591 -33.17 35.48 13.89
CA ILE A 591 -33.75 36.60 14.65
C ILE A 591 -32.59 37.53 15.04
N ARG A 592 -32.76 38.83 14.82
CA ARG A 592 -31.90 39.89 15.38
C ARG A 592 -32.46 40.30 16.73
N GLN A 593 -31.59 40.57 17.70
CA GLN A 593 -31.76 41.72 18.58
C GLN A 593 -30.40 42.39 18.79
N GLU A 594 -30.36 43.72 18.73
CA GLU A 594 -29.37 44.54 19.44
C GLU A 594 -29.52 44.33 20.99
N GLU A 595 -28.65 44.75 21.89
CA GLU A 595 -27.87 46.00 21.91
C GLU A 595 -26.75 45.95 23.00
N ASN A 596 -25.94 47.01 23.08
CA ASN A 596 -25.10 47.44 24.22
C ASN A 596 -23.89 46.59 24.65
N THR A 597 -22.70 47.10 24.31
CA THR A 597 -21.49 46.98 25.14
C THR A 597 -21.63 47.82 26.41
N PRO A 598 -20.88 47.50 27.49
CA PRO A 598 -19.69 48.34 27.74
C PRO A 598 -18.45 47.59 28.25
N THR A 599 -17.28 48.03 27.77
CA THR A 599 -15.99 47.92 28.49
C THR A 599 -15.80 49.21 29.34
N PRO A 600 -14.80 49.34 30.24
CA PRO A 600 -13.68 48.43 30.53
C PRO A 600 -13.45 48.15 32.04
N LYS A 601 -12.42 47.35 32.35
CA LYS A 601 -11.59 47.55 33.55
C LYS A 601 -10.18 46.99 33.35
N LYS A 602 -9.16 47.76 33.78
CA LYS A 602 -7.76 47.36 33.76
C LYS A 602 -7.45 46.50 34.99
N ALA A 603 -6.57 45.51 34.84
CA ALA A 603 -5.86 44.88 35.95
C ALA A 603 -4.38 44.71 35.56
N THR A 604 -3.53 45.58 36.08
CA THR A 604 -2.07 45.46 35.95
C THR A 604 -1.53 44.54 37.03
N SER A 605 -0.71 43.55 36.65
CA SER A 605 0.24 42.93 37.57
C SER A 605 1.57 42.72 36.85
N SER A 606 2.66 43.08 37.53
CA SER A 606 4.02 43.09 37.01
C SER A 606 4.91 42.27 37.93
N ILE A 607 5.58 41.26 37.37
CA ILE A 607 6.64 40.50 38.04
C ILE A 607 7.84 40.47 37.09
N SER A 608 9.06 40.41 37.61
CA SER A 608 10.30 40.65 36.86
C SER A 608 11.47 39.87 37.48
N ILE A 609 12.63 39.90 36.80
CA ILE A 609 13.95 39.39 37.26
C ILE A 609 14.08 37.85 37.15
N PRO A 610 15.26 37.27 36.81
CA PRO A 610 16.54 37.87 36.38
C PRO A 610 16.95 37.56 34.92
N LEU A 611 17.98 38.27 34.46
CA LEU A 611 18.81 37.93 33.30
C LEU A 611 20.15 37.34 33.81
N ILE A 612 20.56 36.18 33.32
CA ILE A 612 21.91 35.59 33.50
C ILE A 612 22.28 35.04 32.12
N GLN A 613 22.98 35.79 31.27
CA GLN A 613 24.44 36.05 31.27
C GLN A 613 25.23 34.89 30.64
N GLU A 614 25.97 35.22 29.58
CA GLU A 614 26.64 34.28 28.68
C GLU A 614 27.93 33.71 29.30
N SER A 615 28.36 32.55 28.79
CA SER A 615 29.74 32.05 28.95
C SER A 615 30.28 31.55 27.61
N GLN A 616 31.42 32.12 27.21
CA GLN A 616 32.25 31.66 26.09
C GLN A 616 33.27 30.66 26.67
N GLU A 617 33.63 29.57 26.00
CA GLU A 617 34.84 29.39 25.17
C GLU A 617 35.21 27.87 25.22
N PRO A 618 36.22 27.34 24.48
CA PRO A 618 37.11 27.98 23.50
C PRO A 618 37.12 27.31 22.11
N LEU A 619 37.84 27.95 21.18
CA LEU A 619 38.22 27.41 19.87
C LEU A 619 39.63 26.78 19.94
N TYR A 620 39.86 25.61 19.31
CA TYR A 620 41.21 25.08 19.06
C TYR A 620 41.37 24.55 17.62
N LYS A 621 42.61 24.55 17.10
CA LYS A 621 42.94 24.44 15.66
C LYS A 621 44.27 23.70 15.40
N LEU A 622 44.33 23.03 14.24
CA LEU A 622 45.50 22.62 13.43
C LEU A 622 46.60 21.69 14.02
N SER A 623 46.82 20.55 13.35
CA SER A 623 48.03 20.21 12.55
C SER A 623 47.99 18.68 12.26
N THR A 624 48.04 18.12 11.05
CA THR A 624 48.96 18.22 9.87
C THR A 624 50.36 17.65 10.06
N GLN A 625 50.61 16.43 9.54
CA GLN A 625 51.87 16.02 8.85
C GLN A 625 51.76 14.56 8.31
N SER A 626 52.85 14.06 7.73
CA SER A 626 52.99 12.80 6.97
C SER A 626 54.44 12.26 7.12
N GLU A 627 55.04 11.32 6.36
CA GLU A 627 54.80 10.78 5.00
C GLU A 627 55.51 9.41 4.76
N SER A 628 55.05 8.67 3.75
CA SER A 628 55.80 7.77 2.82
C SER A 628 56.70 6.56 3.24
N GLU A 629 56.57 5.52 2.39
CA GLU A 629 57.59 4.54 1.89
C GLU A 629 57.90 3.17 2.59
N ASP A 630 57.95 2.15 1.71
CA ASP A 630 58.70 0.87 1.67
C ASP A 630 58.44 -0.40 2.54
N MET A 631 58.98 -1.51 2.00
CA MET A 631 58.77 -2.96 2.28
C MET A 631 60.01 -3.75 1.79
N PRO A 632 60.21 -5.06 2.07
CA PRO A 632 59.83 -5.94 3.21
C PRO A 632 61.12 -6.67 3.73
N PRO A 633 61.20 -7.94 4.20
CA PRO A 633 60.20 -8.92 4.68
C PRO A 633 60.54 -9.62 6.04
N ILE A 634 59.74 -10.65 6.41
CA ILE A 634 60.05 -11.90 7.18
C ILE A 634 59.18 -12.21 8.44
N SER A 635 58.74 -13.48 8.46
CA SER A 635 58.12 -14.33 9.52
C SER A 635 57.31 -13.76 10.70
N GLN A 636 56.01 -14.02 10.66
CA GLN A 636 55.20 -14.73 11.68
C GLN A 636 55.50 -14.52 13.19
N LYS A 637 54.52 -13.94 13.91
CA LYS A 637 53.77 -14.68 14.96
C LYS A 637 52.40 -14.07 15.26
N SER A 638 51.62 -14.80 16.04
CA SER A 638 50.17 -14.65 16.20
C SER A 638 49.67 -13.35 16.85
N SER A 639 48.64 -12.74 16.25
CA SER A 639 47.58 -12.04 16.98
C SER A 639 46.22 -12.38 16.33
N LYS A 640 45.13 -12.32 17.12
CA LYS A 640 43.76 -12.56 16.64
C LYS A 640 43.13 -11.23 16.24
N ASP A 641 43.16 -10.92 14.95
CA ASP A 641 42.22 -9.94 14.36
C ASP A 641 41.39 -10.63 13.27
N SER A 642 40.08 -10.35 13.27
CA SER A 642 39.13 -10.90 12.30
C SER A 642 38.86 -9.90 11.17
N THR A 643 39.93 -9.33 10.61
CA THR A 643 39.88 -8.42 9.46
C THR A 643 39.24 -9.15 8.27
N ILE A 644 38.15 -8.57 7.72
CA ILE A 644 37.39 -9.20 6.63
C ILE A 644 38.27 -9.26 5.38
N ARG A 645 38.79 -10.44 5.03
CA ARG A 645 39.59 -10.64 3.81
C ARG A 645 38.70 -10.46 2.58
N ILE A 646 38.96 -9.38 1.84
CA ILE A 646 38.38 -9.13 0.53
C ILE A 646 39.39 -9.59 -0.54
N HIS A 647 38.97 -10.53 -1.40
CA HIS A 647 39.75 -10.93 -2.57
C HIS A 647 39.15 -10.31 -3.84
N LYS A 648 40.00 -9.90 -4.78
CA LYS A 648 39.62 -9.28 -6.05
C LYS A 648 39.90 -10.25 -7.18
N LEU A 649 38.89 -10.58 -7.99
CA LEU A 649 39.00 -11.57 -9.07
C LEU A 649 39.15 -10.90 -10.44
N SER A 650 40.22 -11.27 -11.13
CA SER A 650 40.61 -10.82 -12.47
C SER A 650 40.00 -11.72 -13.56
N PRO A 651 39.87 -11.28 -14.84
CA PRO A 651 39.24 -12.09 -15.88
C PRO A 651 40.04 -13.37 -16.22
N GLY A 652 39.45 -14.54 -15.96
CA GLY A 652 40.08 -15.85 -16.03
C GLY A 652 40.70 -16.33 -14.71
N GLU A 653 40.57 -15.57 -13.62
CA GLU A 653 41.04 -15.97 -12.29
C GLU A 653 40.00 -16.84 -11.58
N SER A 654 40.45 -17.86 -10.85
CA SER A 654 39.57 -18.70 -10.03
C SER A 654 40.17 -19.03 -8.67
N PHE A 655 39.33 -18.97 -7.63
CA PHE A 655 39.66 -19.28 -6.25
C PHE A 655 38.91 -20.53 -5.77
N TRP A 656 39.55 -21.32 -4.90
CA TRP A 656 38.99 -22.54 -4.32
C TRP A 656 38.95 -22.43 -2.79
N GLY A 657 37.89 -22.92 -2.15
CA GLY A 657 37.76 -22.89 -0.69
C GLY A 657 36.78 -23.92 -0.13
N LYS A 658 36.66 -23.94 1.20
CA LYS A 658 35.78 -24.83 1.96
C LYS A 658 34.94 -23.97 2.92
N VAL A 659 33.61 -24.03 2.78
CA VAL A 659 32.62 -23.27 3.57
C VAL A 659 31.92 -24.21 4.55
N SER A 660 31.47 -23.69 5.69
CA SER A 660 30.71 -24.44 6.69
C SER A 660 29.71 -23.53 7.42
N THR A 661 28.77 -24.12 8.16
CA THR A 661 27.75 -23.40 8.93
C THR A 661 28.29 -22.49 10.05
N SER A 662 29.60 -22.54 10.34
CA SER A 662 30.27 -21.65 11.30
C SER A 662 31.36 -20.76 10.65
N ARG A 663 31.63 -20.91 9.35
CA ARG A 663 32.68 -20.18 8.62
C ARG A 663 32.24 -19.93 7.17
N PRO A 664 31.80 -18.71 6.82
CA PRO A 664 31.52 -18.33 5.44
C PRO A 664 32.83 -18.19 4.63
N SER A 665 32.72 -18.03 3.31
CA SER A 665 33.88 -17.69 2.48
C SER A 665 34.44 -16.30 2.81
N PRO A 666 35.68 -15.98 2.38
CA PRO A 666 36.11 -14.61 2.16
C PRO A 666 35.14 -13.87 1.20
N THR A 667 35.16 -12.55 1.21
CA THR A 667 34.34 -11.76 0.27
C THR A 667 35.09 -11.56 -1.05
N PHE A 668 34.49 -11.98 -2.17
CA PHE A 668 35.05 -11.80 -3.51
C PHE A 668 34.50 -10.54 -4.17
N THR A 669 35.34 -9.85 -4.94
CA THR A 669 34.97 -8.64 -5.71
C THR A 669 35.38 -8.77 -7.17
N ALA A 670 34.45 -8.51 -8.08
CA ALA A 670 34.64 -8.62 -9.52
C ALA A 670 33.84 -7.52 -10.24
N GLY A 671 34.50 -6.41 -10.56
CA GLY A 671 33.81 -5.21 -11.09
C GLY A 671 32.72 -4.75 -10.12
N SER A 672 31.45 -4.76 -10.56
CA SER A 672 30.30 -4.41 -9.72
C SER A 672 29.75 -5.55 -8.85
N LEU A 673 30.24 -6.78 -8.99
CA LEU A 673 29.81 -7.91 -8.14
C LEU A 673 30.66 -7.97 -6.87
N LYS A 674 30.00 -8.05 -5.71
CA LYS A 674 30.58 -8.37 -4.40
C LYS A 674 29.84 -9.60 -3.87
N VAL A 675 30.55 -10.72 -3.67
CA VAL A 675 29.95 -12.04 -3.44
C VAL A 675 30.59 -12.70 -2.21
N GLN A 676 29.77 -13.34 -1.39
CA GLN A 676 30.19 -14.20 -0.30
C GLN A 676 29.35 -15.47 -0.35
N ILE A 677 29.94 -16.61 0.00
CA ILE A 677 29.31 -17.93 -0.05
C ILE A 677 29.19 -18.43 1.38
N GLU A 678 27.97 -18.76 1.77
CA GLU A 678 27.63 -19.25 3.12
C GLU A 678 26.91 -20.60 3.03
N MET A 679 26.70 -21.27 4.16
CA MET A 679 26.05 -22.58 4.22
C MET A 679 25.14 -22.63 5.44
N GLU A 680 23.85 -22.89 5.23
CA GLU A 680 22.86 -23.10 6.29
C GLU A 680 22.49 -24.59 6.39
N LYS A 681 22.01 -25.04 7.56
CA LYS A 681 21.58 -26.43 7.77
C LYS A 681 20.06 -26.52 7.79
N ASP A 682 19.47 -27.22 6.83
CA ASP A 682 18.05 -27.58 6.88
C ASP A 682 17.76 -28.53 8.04
N SER A 683 16.89 -28.08 8.95
CA SER A 683 16.37 -28.79 10.11
C SER A 683 15.70 -30.13 9.80
N ASN A 684 15.21 -30.36 8.57
CA ASN A 684 14.50 -31.58 8.19
C ASN A 684 15.36 -32.59 7.41
N SER A 685 16.67 -32.34 7.25
CA SER A 685 17.57 -33.17 6.42
C SER A 685 18.34 -34.24 7.20
N ARG A 686 18.56 -35.41 6.59
CA ARG A 686 19.58 -36.40 7.02
C ARG A 686 20.96 -35.73 7.07
N PRO A 687 21.93 -36.20 7.87
CA PRO A 687 23.19 -35.50 8.13
C PRO A 687 23.98 -35.18 6.85
N VAL A 688 23.82 -33.95 6.36
CA VAL A 688 24.60 -33.36 5.28
C VAL A 688 26.03 -33.13 5.77
N ALA A 689 27.01 -33.27 4.86
CA ALA A 689 28.42 -33.06 5.13
C ALA A 689 28.68 -31.78 5.94
N ARG A 690 29.60 -31.84 6.91
CA ARG A 690 29.93 -30.73 7.83
C ARG A 690 30.47 -29.47 7.12
N SER A 691 30.78 -29.56 5.84
CA SER A 691 31.32 -28.48 5.01
C SER A 691 31.17 -28.79 3.52
N MET A 692 31.14 -27.74 2.71
CA MET A 692 31.05 -27.80 1.25
C MET A 692 32.32 -27.18 0.64
N THR A 693 32.89 -27.80 -0.39
CA THR A 693 33.95 -27.17 -1.20
C THR A 693 33.32 -26.30 -2.29
N TYR A 694 33.94 -25.18 -2.62
CA TYR A 694 33.51 -24.31 -3.70
C TYR A 694 34.68 -23.87 -4.57
N ARG A 695 34.39 -23.63 -5.85
CA ARG A 695 35.20 -22.83 -6.77
C ARG A 695 34.40 -21.58 -7.14
N ILE A 696 35.05 -20.43 -7.18
CA ILE A 696 34.53 -19.20 -7.76
C ILE A 696 35.50 -18.71 -8.84
N GLU A 697 34.99 -18.41 -10.04
CA GLU A 697 35.76 -18.15 -11.25
C GLU A 697 35.17 -16.95 -12.00
N ARG A 698 35.99 -15.99 -12.44
CA ARG A 698 35.51 -14.86 -13.24
C ARG A 698 35.71 -15.15 -14.72
N ILE A 699 34.60 -15.35 -15.44
CA ILE A 699 34.61 -15.71 -16.86
C ILE A 699 35.03 -14.51 -17.72
N ARG A 700 35.75 -14.78 -18.82
CA ARG A 700 36.09 -13.77 -19.84
C ARG A 700 34.89 -13.63 -20.79
N LEU A 701 34.54 -12.40 -21.16
CA LEU A 701 33.29 -12.13 -21.89
C LEU A 701 33.24 -12.73 -23.29
N ASP A 702 34.41 -13.03 -23.87
CA ASP A 702 34.59 -13.39 -25.27
C ASP A 702 34.35 -14.89 -25.52
N SER A 703 34.22 -15.70 -24.46
CA SER A 703 34.06 -17.15 -24.55
C SER A 703 32.58 -17.59 -24.63
N LYS A 704 32.24 -18.42 -25.62
CA LYS A 704 30.90 -19.04 -25.82
C LYS A 704 30.51 -20.10 -24.74
N GLU A 705 31.04 -20.01 -23.53
CA GLU A 705 30.95 -21.09 -22.51
C GLU A 705 29.62 -21.18 -21.75
N ILE A 706 28.73 -20.18 -21.87
CA ILE A 706 27.41 -20.23 -21.23
C ILE A 706 26.45 -21.03 -22.12
N GLY A 707 26.52 -22.36 -22.04
CA GLY A 707 25.60 -23.25 -22.75
C GLY A 707 24.15 -23.11 -22.26
N GLU A 708 23.18 -23.26 -23.16
CA GLU A 708 21.75 -22.90 -23.00
C GLU A 708 21.02 -23.53 -21.79
N ARG A 709 21.58 -24.59 -21.18
CA ARG A 709 21.01 -25.27 -20.01
C ARG A 709 21.69 -24.87 -18.68
N SER A 710 22.46 -23.79 -18.68
CA SER A 710 23.14 -23.25 -17.49
C SER A 710 22.21 -22.38 -16.67
N LEU A 711 22.20 -22.55 -15.35
CA LEU A 711 21.53 -21.59 -14.45
C LEU A 711 22.33 -20.28 -14.43
N VAL A 712 21.75 -19.21 -14.97
CA VAL A 712 22.31 -17.85 -14.95
C VAL A 712 21.40 -16.95 -14.12
N VAL A 713 21.95 -16.32 -13.10
CA VAL A 713 21.27 -15.39 -12.19
C VAL A 713 21.76 -13.98 -12.52
N ASP A 714 20.85 -13.05 -12.87
CA ASP A 714 21.20 -11.63 -12.93
C ASP A 714 21.04 -11.00 -11.53
N ALA A 715 22.10 -10.43 -10.99
CA ALA A 715 22.10 -9.79 -9.68
C ALA A 715 21.58 -8.34 -9.71
N MET A 716 21.28 -7.77 -10.90
CA MET A 716 20.71 -6.42 -11.05
C MET A 716 19.21 -6.37 -10.70
N GLY A 717 18.86 -6.68 -9.45
CA GLY A 717 17.48 -6.63 -8.94
C GLY A 717 17.05 -7.82 -8.09
N LEU A 718 17.99 -8.67 -7.66
CA LEU A 718 17.69 -9.82 -6.80
C LEU A 718 17.64 -9.38 -5.33
N GLU A 719 16.47 -9.48 -4.68
CA GLU A 719 16.32 -9.25 -3.23
C GLU A 719 16.61 -10.54 -2.44
N GLU A 720 15.92 -11.64 -2.76
CA GLU A 720 16.16 -12.99 -2.22
C GLU A 720 15.63 -14.03 -3.22
N ALA A 721 16.38 -15.11 -3.50
CA ALA A 721 15.95 -16.16 -4.43
C ALA A 721 16.61 -17.52 -4.14
N THR A 722 15.80 -18.59 -4.18
CA THR A 722 16.25 -19.98 -4.06
C THR A 722 16.18 -20.67 -5.43
N TYR A 723 17.26 -21.36 -5.82
CA TYR A 723 17.36 -22.11 -7.07
C TYR A 723 17.81 -23.54 -6.80
N ASP A 724 17.16 -24.50 -7.46
CA ASP A 724 17.62 -25.89 -7.47
C ASP A 724 18.88 -26.02 -8.33
N LEU A 725 20.00 -26.42 -7.72
CA LEU A 725 21.23 -26.67 -8.46
C LEU A 725 21.07 -27.91 -9.34
N LEU A 726 21.02 -27.69 -10.65
CA LEU A 726 21.05 -28.74 -11.67
C LEU A 726 22.25 -29.69 -11.45
N LYS A 727 22.17 -30.91 -11.99
CA LYS A 727 23.12 -32.04 -11.75
C LYS A 727 24.62 -31.68 -11.83
N ASN A 728 24.98 -30.63 -12.59
CA ASN A 728 26.35 -30.15 -12.75
C ASN A 728 26.88 -29.34 -11.54
N LYS A 729 26.08 -29.11 -10.48
CA LYS A 729 26.45 -28.42 -9.23
C LYS A 729 27.09 -27.04 -9.41
N SER A 730 26.73 -26.34 -10.48
CA SER A 730 27.31 -25.03 -10.81
C SER A 730 26.29 -24.07 -11.39
N PHE A 731 26.46 -22.78 -11.09
CA PHE A 731 25.61 -21.69 -11.56
C PHE A 731 26.45 -20.45 -11.85
N PHE A 732 25.88 -19.51 -12.60
CA PHE A 732 26.52 -18.27 -12.99
C PHE A 732 25.78 -17.07 -12.37
N ILE A 733 26.54 -16.05 -11.95
CA ILE A 733 26.02 -14.75 -11.51
C ILE A 733 26.49 -13.70 -12.50
N LYS A 734 25.57 -12.89 -13.04
CA LYS A 734 25.84 -11.80 -13.97
C LYS A 734 25.42 -10.45 -13.37
N ALA A 735 26.19 -9.40 -13.60
CA ALA A 735 25.74 -8.01 -13.45
C ALA A 735 26.65 -7.06 -14.24
N ARG A 736 26.07 -6.07 -14.94
CA ARG A 736 26.79 -4.99 -15.66
C ARG A 736 28.00 -5.45 -16.50
N GLY A 737 27.88 -6.57 -17.21
CA GLY A 737 28.96 -7.12 -18.03
C GLY A 737 30.06 -7.87 -17.25
N VAL A 738 29.86 -8.19 -15.97
CA VAL A 738 30.68 -9.19 -15.26
C VAL A 738 29.90 -10.50 -15.16
N VAL A 739 30.58 -11.62 -15.38
CA VAL A 739 30.07 -12.97 -15.13
C VAL A 739 31.01 -13.69 -14.15
N LEU A 740 30.45 -14.20 -13.07
CA LEU A 740 31.08 -15.14 -12.14
C LEU A 740 30.44 -16.52 -12.32
N LYS A 741 31.25 -17.57 -12.27
CA LYS A 741 30.83 -18.97 -12.22
C LYS A 741 31.16 -19.51 -10.83
N ILE A 742 30.18 -20.14 -10.20
CA ILE A 742 30.33 -20.78 -8.89
C ILE A 742 30.01 -22.27 -9.08
N SER A 743 30.94 -23.13 -8.64
CA SER A 743 30.81 -24.59 -8.67
C SER A 743 30.95 -25.14 -7.26
N THR A 744 30.13 -26.13 -6.89
CA THR A 744 30.10 -26.70 -5.53
C THR A 744 30.37 -28.20 -5.52
N GLY A 745 31.11 -28.64 -4.51
CA GLY A 745 31.43 -30.04 -4.23
C GLY A 745 31.08 -30.38 -2.78
N LEU A 746 30.54 -31.57 -2.55
CA LEU A 746 30.40 -32.10 -1.20
C LEU A 746 31.72 -32.80 -0.83
N SER A 747 32.30 -32.41 0.30
CA SER A 747 33.41 -33.15 0.90
C SER A 747 32.83 -34.42 1.55
N ALA A 748 33.33 -35.59 1.18
CA ALA A 748 33.08 -36.81 1.92
C ALA A 748 34.11 -36.89 3.06
N ASP A 749 33.76 -36.29 4.20
CA ASP A 749 34.50 -36.28 5.47
C ASP A 749 33.72 -37.10 6.52
#